data_AF-A0A497AMP7-F1
#
_entry.id   AF-A0A497AMP7-F1
#
_cell.length_a   1.000
_cell.length_b   1.000
_cell.length_c   1.000
_cell.angle_alpha   90.00
_cell.angle_beta   90.00
_cell.angle_gamma   90.00
#
_symmetry.space_group_name_H-M   'P 1'
#
loop_
_entity.id
_entity.type
_entity.pdbx_description
1 polymer ?
#
loop_
_entity_poly.entity_id
_entity_poly.type
_entity_poly.pdbx_seq_one_letter_code
_entity_poly.pdbx_strand_id
1 'polypeptide(L)'
;MNRKLGTILSLASGLTLLAVLLFALGGAAGRTQAAAPQSQNQVEVRASQATVTNGASERPLIVGLNGEPNLDFNSEIYLNDLEVLGQVMEGLYRYAPDGSVEPAGATTHTVSADGLVYTFTLRGDARWWDGEAVTAQHYVDSYLRLLDPDNNPDPDDPTGYAFLVVDLITGADGYMRGTITDPNQVGVTAVDTTTLQFTLEHRAGYFPSLMANGAFCPVRLDLINGDPDYWTEAGHFVGNGPYALTEWVHDSYLTFSKTLTYHSDGQVTIEEVRFRILDDEEQLAAYEDDQLDVSAVPSWELPRVLADPVLGGEFHRTPQPGVYYLGMNTQLTPTNNITVRMALASAIDRSDILTNALNMPWREEATSVIPPGVPGYQNGQVGYTFNPTQAQAYLGLAGYPGGVGFPEIELWANDFFYWGAAIDAVADSWRTYLNITVTTVYTEWNTYLDLLANCHDDPGACDYNAYRMGWVLDYGDAYGILNDSFHPDSESQYTGWDSVRYRDLISMTITETNQIARTAYFTEADQILVEDEVAVVPIFFYDNQKLIKQDIFYEYVPIGGGPYLMNWRFTTVQTETITDTGGTVTAPDGDISVEFPDGAVSDTVAVTYTAFYVPPHPPTSTFAFANIAFVLEVAEVSSGEQITTFAEPLTLTIDYTDGDLNGQDEDLLELRYWNGSAWVTDGITVVEHDKVNNRLVVTIDHLTEFALLSKYRLHLPLVLRNF
;
A
#
# COMPACT_ATOMS: atom_id res chain seq x y z
N MET A 1 52.64 1.22 -2.56
CA MET A 1 54.10 0.98 -2.40
C MET A 1 54.34 0.21 -1.09
N ASN A 2 54.67 -1.09 -1.20
CA ASN A 2 55.14 -2.02 -0.16
C ASN A 2 54.39 -2.20 1.17
N ARG A 3 53.77 -3.38 1.33
CA ARG A 3 53.77 -4.35 2.47
C ARG A 3 52.39 -5.04 2.49
N LYS A 4 52.20 -6.35 2.64
CA LYS A 4 53.04 -7.54 2.82
C LYS A 4 52.11 -8.74 2.56
N LEU A 5 52.56 -9.72 1.76
CA LEU A 5 51.95 -11.04 1.62
C LEU A 5 52.09 -11.88 2.91
N GLY A 6 51.12 -12.77 3.14
CA GLY A 6 51.20 -13.90 4.07
C GLY A 6 49.96 -14.81 3.99
N THR A 7 49.82 -15.60 2.92
CA THR A 7 49.94 -17.08 2.91
C THR A 7 48.68 -17.84 3.36
N ILE A 8 47.94 -18.31 2.34
CA ILE A 8 46.95 -19.39 2.39
C ILE A 8 47.67 -20.73 2.56
N LEU A 9 47.19 -21.61 3.45
CA LEU A 9 47.32 -23.05 3.26
C LEU A 9 46.14 -23.81 3.90
N SER A 10 45.49 -24.54 3.01
CA SER A 10 44.39 -25.49 3.16
C SER A 10 44.64 -26.64 4.14
N LEU A 11 43.57 -27.20 4.71
CA LEU A 11 43.31 -28.65 4.69
C LEU A 11 41.87 -28.97 5.13
N ALA A 12 41.10 -29.51 4.19
CA ALA A 12 39.86 -30.24 4.44
C ALA A 12 40.17 -31.63 5.02
N SER A 13 39.22 -32.20 5.78
CA SER A 13 38.71 -33.60 5.70
C SER A 13 38.24 -34.15 7.07
N GLY A 14 36.92 -34.34 7.23
CA GLY A 14 36.33 -35.67 7.46
C GLY A 14 36.11 -36.22 8.88
N LEU A 15 34.83 -36.56 9.14
CA LEU A 15 34.30 -37.66 10.00
C LEU A 15 34.46 -37.49 11.53
N THR A 16 33.54 -37.82 12.43
CA THR A 16 32.39 -38.76 12.45
C THR A 16 31.55 -38.54 13.74
N LEU A 17 30.27 -38.89 13.69
CA LEU A 17 29.38 -39.17 14.84
C LEU A 17 30.00 -40.09 15.90
N LEU A 18 29.77 -39.82 17.21
CA LEU A 18 29.06 -40.76 18.12
C LEU A 18 28.81 -40.13 19.51
N ALA A 19 27.56 -40.21 19.98
CA ALA A 19 27.14 -39.98 21.36
C ALA A 19 27.56 -41.14 22.28
N VAL A 20 27.73 -40.89 23.59
CA VAL A 20 27.14 -41.66 24.73
C VAL A 20 27.51 -40.98 26.07
N LEU A 21 26.48 -40.82 26.90
CA LEU A 21 26.42 -40.32 28.28
C LEU A 21 27.38 -41.00 29.28
N LEU A 22 27.76 -40.25 30.33
CA LEU A 22 27.80 -40.75 31.72
C LEU A 22 27.62 -39.61 32.75
N PHE A 23 26.54 -39.73 33.52
CA PHE A 23 26.17 -38.93 34.70
C PHE A 23 27.17 -39.13 35.86
N ALA A 24 27.45 -38.06 36.65
CA ALA A 24 27.06 -37.99 38.07
C ALA A 24 27.64 -36.78 38.85
N LEU A 25 26.70 -36.00 39.42
CA LEU A 25 26.68 -35.38 40.77
C LEU A 25 27.50 -34.11 41.09
N GLY A 26 26.76 -33.02 41.38
CA GLY A 26 27.22 -31.89 42.19
C GLY A 26 26.28 -30.68 42.08
N GLY A 27 25.20 -30.66 42.88
CA GLY A 27 24.12 -29.67 42.78
C GLY A 27 24.44 -28.26 43.31
N ALA A 28 23.74 -27.27 42.75
CA ALA A 28 23.39 -26.01 43.39
C ALA A 28 22.05 -25.53 42.83
N ALA A 29 21.20 -25.02 43.72
CA ALA A 29 19.79 -24.73 43.49
C ALA A 29 19.55 -23.60 42.49
N GLY A 30 18.76 -23.88 41.44
CA GLY A 30 18.12 -22.90 40.56
C GLY A 30 16.62 -23.15 40.55
N ARG A 31 15.82 -22.10 40.72
CA ARG A 31 14.36 -22.14 40.66
C ARG A 31 13.93 -22.65 39.28
N THR A 32 13.25 -23.78 39.24
CA THR A 32 12.57 -24.27 38.03
C THR A 32 11.35 -23.39 37.78
N GLN A 33 11.43 -22.50 36.81
CA GLN A 33 10.27 -21.98 36.10
C GLN A 33 9.70 -23.18 35.33
N ALA A 34 8.47 -23.58 35.69
CA ALA A 34 7.77 -24.61 34.94
C ALA A 34 7.57 -24.07 33.52
N ALA A 35 8.04 -24.82 32.52
CA ALA A 35 7.72 -24.55 31.13
C ALA A 35 6.19 -24.50 31.01
N ALA A 36 5.67 -23.37 30.54
CA ALA A 36 4.28 -23.27 30.11
C ALA A 36 4.04 -24.36 29.05
N PRO A 37 2.90 -25.06 29.07
CA PRO A 37 2.56 -25.94 27.97
C PRO A 37 2.46 -25.09 26.70
N GLN A 38 3.19 -25.47 25.65
CA GLN A 38 2.97 -24.94 24.29
C GLN A 38 1.47 -25.03 24.03
N SER A 39 0.82 -23.88 23.84
CA SER A 39 -0.55 -23.84 23.35
C SER A 39 -0.54 -24.61 22.03
N GLN A 40 -1.38 -25.63 21.95
CA GLN A 40 -1.62 -26.31 20.69
C GLN A 40 -2.13 -25.25 19.71
N ASN A 41 -1.49 -25.09 18.56
CA ASN A 41 -2.03 -24.39 17.40
C ASN A 41 -3.47 -24.87 17.20
N GLN A 42 -4.45 -24.13 17.71
CA GLN A 42 -5.83 -24.34 17.30
C GLN A 42 -5.88 -23.80 15.88
N VAL A 43 -5.81 -24.72 14.92
CA VAL A 43 -6.08 -24.44 13.53
C VAL A 43 -7.55 -24.05 13.46
N GLU A 44 -7.80 -22.75 13.50
CA GLU A 44 -9.15 -22.18 13.47
C GLU A 44 -9.59 -22.13 12.01
N VAL A 45 -10.37 -23.14 11.61
CA VAL A 45 -11.02 -23.16 10.31
C VAL A 45 -12.18 -22.18 10.36
N ARG A 46 -12.26 -21.27 9.37
CA ARG A 46 -13.32 -20.27 9.24
C ARG A 46 -14.69 -20.95 9.33
N ALA A 47 -15.53 -20.44 10.23
CA ALA A 47 -16.94 -20.81 10.26
C ALA A 47 -17.66 -20.09 9.09
N SER A 48 -17.92 -20.80 8.00
CA SER A 48 -18.57 -20.27 6.78
C SER A 48 -20.05 -19.85 6.95
N GLN A 49 -20.59 -19.87 8.18
CA GLN A 49 -22.01 -19.62 8.49
C GLN A 49 -22.22 -18.68 9.69
N ALA A 50 -21.25 -17.80 9.99
CA ALA A 50 -21.49 -16.75 10.99
C ALA A 50 -22.60 -15.80 10.50
N THR A 51 -23.52 -15.44 11.38
CA THR A 51 -24.60 -14.49 11.04
C THR A 51 -23.96 -13.10 10.86
N VAL A 52 -24.07 -12.55 9.65
CA VAL A 52 -23.63 -11.17 9.36
C VAL A 52 -24.83 -10.24 9.52
N THR A 53 -24.69 -9.18 10.30
CA THR A 53 -25.73 -8.15 10.47
C THR A 53 -25.07 -6.78 10.31
N ASN A 54 -25.50 -6.00 9.32
CA ASN A 54 -24.95 -4.67 9.01
C ASN A 54 -23.42 -4.64 8.87
N GLY A 55 -22.83 -5.66 8.25
CA GLY A 55 -21.38 -5.76 8.07
C GLY A 55 -20.59 -6.38 9.22
N ALA A 56 -21.21 -6.49 10.41
CA ALA A 56 -20.61 -7.11 11.59
C ALA A 56 -20.84 -8.63 11.62
N SER A 57 -19.85 -9.39 12.09
CA SER A 57 -19.92 -10.83 12.27
C SER A 57 -19.36 -11.24 13.64
N GLU A 58 -19.87 -12.35 14.20
CA GLU A 58 -19.33 -12.92 15.44
C GLU A 58 -17.98 -13.64 15.25
N ARG A 59 -17.51 -13.79 14.01
CA ARG A 59 -16.18 -14.35 13.69
C ARG A 59 -15.14 -13.25 13.50
N PRO A 60 -13.85 -13.49 13.81
CA PRO A 60 -12.79 -12.55 13.49
C PRO A 60 -12.54 -12.44 11.98
N LEU A 61 -12.00 -11.30 11.55
CA LEU A 61 -11.31 -11.17 10.26
C LEU A 61 -9.87 -11.69 10.42
N ILE A 62 -9.47 -12.70 9.65
CA ILE A 62 -8.15 -13.32 9.77
C ILE A 62 -7.24 -12.93 8.59
N VAL A 63 -6.22 -12.12 8.84
CA VAL A 63 -5.31 -11.56 7.84
C VAL A 63 -3.94 -12.23 7.94
N GLY A 64 -3.36 -12.63 6.81
CA GLY A 64 -1.96 -13.06 6.74
C GLY A 64 -1.00 -11.89 6.85
N LEU A 65 0.01 -12.00 7.71
CA LEU A 65 1.08 -11.03 7.91
C LEU A 65 2.42 -11.70 7.63
N ASN A 66 3.25 -11.08 6.79
CA ASN A 66 4.60 -11.57 6.53
C ASN A 66 5.57 -10.92 7.53
N GLY A 67 6.16 -11.74 8.40
CA GLY A 67 7.12 -11.31 9.41
C GLY A 67 6.50 -10.77 10.70
N GLU A 68 7.29 -10.83 11.76
CA GLU A 68 6.94 -10.26 13.07
C GLU A 68 6.94 -8.72 12.97
N PRO A 69 5.87 -8.03 13.40
CA PRO A 69 5.81 -6.57 13.33
C PRO A 69 6.53 -5.90 14.50
N ASN A 70 7.10 -4.73 14.24
CA ASN A 70 7.57 -3.78 15.25
C ASN A 70 6.49 -2.72 15.51
N LEU A 71 6.01 -2.62 16.76
CA LEU A 71 4.96 -1.67 17.15
C LEU A 71 5.49 -0.35 17.76
N ASP A 72 6.81 -0.14 17.73
CA ASP A 72 7.42 1.14 18.10
C ASP A 72 7.59 2.06 16.88
N PHE A 73 6.62 2.95 16.66
CA PHE A 73 6.61 3.84 15.50
C PHE A 73 7.63 5.00 15.54
N ASN A 74 8.45 5.15 16.59
CA ASN A 74 9.63 6.03 16.54
C ASN A 74 10.95 5.24 16.45
N SER A 75 10.89 4.00 15.97
CA SER A 75 12.06 3.17 15.69
C SER A 75 12.07 2.75 14.22
N GLU A 76 12.98 1.85 13.86
CA GLU A 76 13.05 1.29 12.50
C GLU A 76 11.78 0.46 12.21
N ILE A 77 10.98 0.92 11.26
CA ILE A 77 9.71 0.31 10.84
C ILE A 77 9.58 0.32 9.32
N TYR A 78 8.87 -0.68 8.78
CA TYR A 78 8.61 -0.90 7.37
C TYR A 78 7.10 -0.95 7.07
N LEU A 79 6.75 -1.24 5.82
CA LEU A 79 5.34 -1.24 5.37
C LEU A 79 4.45 -2.23 6.14
N ASN A 80 4.96 -3.43 6.45
CA ASN A 80 4.23 -4.44 7.23
C ASN A 80 3.97 -3.97 8.68
N ASP A 81 4.91 -3.23 9.27
CA ASP A 81 4.73 -2.64 10.60
C ASP A 81 3.63 -1.57 10.57
N LEU A 82 3.65 -0.71 9.53
CA LEU A 82 2.63 0.30 9.30
C LEU A 82 1.23 -0.31 9.04
N GLU A 83 1.14 -1.47 8.38
CA GLU A 83 -0.12 -2.22 8.22
C GLU A 83 -0.76 -2.55 9.57
N VAL A 84 0.05 -2.98 10.54
CA VAL A 84 -0.43 -3.33 11.89
C VAL A 84 -0.66 -2.07 12.74
N LEU A 85 0.28 -1.12 12.71
CA LEU A 85 0.19 0.15 13.44
C LEU A 85 -1.03 0.96 13.05
N GLY A 86 -1.42 0.96 11.77
CA GLY A 86 -2.62 1.64 11.28
C GLY A 86 -3.94 1.12 11.88
N GLN A 87 -3.92 -0.03 12.56
CA GLN A 87 -5.10 -0.56 13.25
C GLN A 87 -5.19 -0.06 14.70
N VAL A 88 -4.06 0.30 15.32
CA VAL A 88 -3.99 0.63 16.75
C VAL A 88 -3.62 2.10 17.02
N MET A 89 -3.11 2.82 16.03
CA MET A 89 -2.74 4.23 16.11
C MET A 89 -3.48 5.08 15.07
N GLU A 90 -3.64 6.37 15.35
CA GLU A 90 -4.15 7.34 14.38
C GLU A 90 -3.37 8.66 14.45
N GLY A 91 -2.88 9.12 13.29
CA GLY A 91 -2.14 10.38 13.12
C GLY A 91 -3.05 11.62 13.04
N LEU A 92 -2.49 12.75 12.59
CA LEU A 92 -3.26 13.98 12.41
C LEU A 92 -4.23 13.89 11.23
N TYR A 93 -3.75 13.28 10.15
CA TYR A 93 -4.46 13.07 8.90
C TYR A 93 -4.34 11.59 8.50
N ARG A 94 -5.07 11.20 7.46
CA ARG A 94 -4.96 9.87 6.82
C ARG A 94 -5.24 9.97 5.33
N TYR A 95 -4.85 8.95 4.59
CA TYR A 95 -5.22 8.81 3.18
C TYR A 95 -6.63 8.24 3.04
N ALA A 96 -7.37 8.72 2.05
CA ALA A 96 -8.59 8.09 1.57
C ALA A 96 -8.27 7.10 0.42
N PRO A 97 -9.18 6.18 0.08
CA PRO A 97 -8.95 5.20 -0.98
C PRO A 97 -8.65 5.81 -2.36
N ASP A 98 -9.11 7.05 -2.62
CA ASP A 98 -8.82 7.79 -3.84
C ASP A 98 -7.44 8.50 -3.82
N GLY A 99 -6.68 8.36 -2.74
CA GLY A 99 -5.38 9.00 -2.52
C GLY A 99 -5.45 10.44 -2.01
N SER A 100 -6.65 10.98 -1.80
CA SER A 100 -6.81 12.28 -1.13
C SER A 100 -6.46 12.18 0.36
N VAL A 101 -6.19 13.32 0.97
CA VAL A 101 -5.75 13.43 2.37
C VAL A 101 -6.89 14.05 3.17
N GLU A 102 -7.36 13.34 4.19
CA GLU A 102 -8.48 13.75 5.02
C GLU A 102 -8.12 13.89 6.51
N PRO A 103 -8.81 14.76 7.27
CA PRO A 103 -8.57 14.90 8.70
C PRO A 103 -8.89 13.60 9.46
N ALA A 104 -8.01 13.24 10.40
CA ALA A 104 -8.11 12.06 11.26
C ALA A 104 -8.13 12.51 12.74
N GLY A 105 -7.01 12.40 13.47
CA GLY A 105 -6.85 12.95 14.82
C GLY A 105 -6.94 14.49 14.90
N ALA A 106 -6.81 15.19 13.76
CA ALA A 106 -7.11 16.61 13.62
C ALA A 106 -8.46 16.85 12.92
N THR A 107 -9.06 18.02 13.15
CA THR A 107 -10.27 18.48 12.45
C THR A 107 -9.96 19.39 11.27
N THR A 108 -8.87 20.16 11.36
CA THR A 108 -8.45 21.12 10.33
C THR A 108 -7.02 21.61 10.61
N HIS A 109 -6.45 22.35 9.65
CA HIS A 109 -5.24 23.12 9.86
C HIS A 109 -5.31 24.49 9.19
N THR A 110 -4.43 25.39 9.60
CA THR A 110 -4.18 26.67 8.92
C THR A 110 -2.70 26.78 8.58
N VAL A 111 -2.39 27.54 7.53
CA VAL A 111 -1.03 27.80 7.06
C VAL A 111 -0.77 29.30 7.11
N SER A 112 0.38 29.71 7.66
CA SER A 112 0.80 31.11 7.65
C SER A 112 1.01 31.65 6.23
N ALA A 113 0.97 32.98 6.07
CA ALA A 113 1.11 33.61 4.76
C ALA A 113 2.48 33.35 4.09
N ASP A 114 3.52 33.09 4.88
CA ASP A 114 4.84 32.70 4.39
C ASP A 114 4.98 31.21 4.11
N GLY A 115 3.99 30.37 4.48
CA GLY A 115 3.97 28.93 4.25
C GLY A 115 4.86 28.12 5.18
N LEU A 116 5.36 28.72 6.26
CA LEU A 116 6.33 28.10 7.18
C LEU A 116 5.71 27.62 8.49
N VAL A 117 4.52 28.09 8.86
CA VAL A 117 3.86 27.72 10.11
C VAL A 117 2.55 27.03 9.80
N TYR A 118 2.43 25.78 10.24
CA TYR A 118 1.21 24.99 10.17
C TYR A 118 0.62 24.87 11.57
N THR A 119 -0.66 25.19 11.73
CA THR A 119 -1.37 25.05 13.01
C THR A 119 -2.55 24.12 12.83
N PHE A 120 -2.50 22.96 13.48
CA PHE A 120 -3.52 21.92 13.48
C PHE A 120 -4.42 22.07 14.70
N THR A 121 -5.72 21.95 14.47
CA THR A 121 -6.74 21.86 15.52
C THR A 121 -7.10 20.41 15.72
N LEU A 122 -6.73 19.85 16.86
CA LEU A 122 -7.00 18.46 17.22
C LEU A 122 -8.48 18.23 17.53
N ARG A 123 -8.90 16.98 17.41
CA ARG A 123 -10.19 16.50 17.88
C ARG A 123 -10.30 16.61 19.41
N GLY A 124 -11.38 17.23 19.90
CA GLY A 124 -11.65 17.32 21.35
C GLY A 124 -12.22 16.02 21.95
N ASP A 125 -12.74 15.14 21.10
CA ASP A 125 -13.32 13.83 21.43
C ASP A 125 -12.31 12.67 21.28
N ALA A 126 -11.11 12.89 20.74
CA ALA A 126 -10.09 11.85 20.62
C ALA A 126 -9.62 11.35 21.99
N ARG A 127 -9.62 10.02 22.16
CA ARG A 127 -9.20 9.33 23.39
C ARG A 127 -8.23 8.20 23.07
N TRP A 128 -7.31 7.98 24.00
CA TRP A 128 -6.57 6.74 24.11
C TRP A 128 -7.51 5.62 24.58
N TRP A 129 -7.11 4.37 24.35
CA TRP A 129 -7.87 3.18 24.76
C TRP A 129 -8.18 3.10 26.28
N ASP A 130 -7.40 3.80 27.11
CA ASP A 130 -7.54 3.87 28.58
C ASP A 130 -8.51 5.00 28.99
N GLY A 131 -9.05 5.73 28.02
CA GLY A 131 -9.99 6.83 28.20
C GLY A 131 -9.32 8.19 28.42
N GLU A 132 -7.99 8.28 28.47
CA GLU A 132 -7.29 9.55 28.57
C GLU A 132 -7.44 10.37 27.27
N ALA A 133 -7.42 11.70 27.39
CA ALA A 133 -7.53 12.56 26.22
C ALA A 133 -6.25 12.54 25.38
N VAL A 134 -6.39 12.47 24.05
CA VAL A 134 -5.27 12.75 23.15
C VAL A 134 -5.03 14.26 23.14
N THR A 135 -3.78 14.71 23.30
CA THR A 135 -3.43 16.13 23.40
C THR A 135 -2.30 16.49 22.45
N ALA A 136 -2.14 17.78 22.16
CA ALA A 136 -1.04 18.28 21.34
C ALA A 136 0.34 17.92 21.91
N GLN A 137 0.47 17.80 23.23
CA GLN A 137 1.73 17.42 23.87
C GLN A 137 2.15 16.01 23.47
N HIS A 138 1.22 15.06 23.32
CA HIS A 138 1.54 13.69 22.89
C HIS A 138 2.14 13.63 21.47
N TYR A 139 1.76 14.57 20.60
CA TYR A 139 2.40 14.70 19.30
C TYR A 139 3.80 15.32 19.44
N VAL A 140 3.95 16.42 20.17
CA VAL A 140 5.27 17.04 20.45
C VAL A 140 6.25 15.99 20.98
N ASP A 141 5.81 15.22 21.97
CA ASP A 141 6.57 14.14 22.59
C ASP A 141 7.03 13.07 21.58
N SER A 142 6.19 12.75 20.59
CA SER A 142 6.49 11.77 19.54
C SER A 142 7.61 12.27 18.62
N TYR A 143 7.51 13.50 18.13
CA TYR A 143 8.55 14.08 17.28
C TYR A 143 9.88 14.24 18.01
N LEU A 144 9.84 14.67 19.28
CA LEU A 144 11.06 14.78 20.09
C LEU A 144 11.70 13.43 20.35
N ARG A 145 10.90 12.38 20.55
CA ARG A 145 11.40 11.01 20.71
C ARG A 145 11.99 10.47 19.41
N LEU A 146 11.31 10.65 18.28
CA LEU A 146 11.80 10.25 16.96
C LEU A 146 13.15 10.90 16.63
N LEU A 147 13.31 12.17 16.99
CA LEU A 147 14.52 12.96 16.74
C LEU A 147 15.55 12.88 17.88
N ASP A 148 15.33 12.05 18.90
CA ASP A 148 16.24 11.96 20.04
C ASP A 148 17.63 11.43 19.57
N PRO A 149 18.75 12.08 19.94
CA PRO A 149 20.09 11.59 19.61
C PRO A 149 20.38 10.16 20.09
N ASP A 150 19.79 9.73 21.21
CA ASP A 150 19.97 8.37 21.72
C ASP A 150 19.24 7.33 20.85
N ASN A 151 18.20 7.75 20.13
CA ASN A 151 17.52 6.93 19.13
C ASN A 151 18.17 7.03 17.74
N ASN A 152 19.04 8.00 17.50
CA ASN A 152 19.72 8.24 16.22
C ASN A 152 21.26 8.22 16.42
N PRO A 153 21.86 7.05 16.70
CA PRO A 153 23.28 6.94 17.02
C PRO A 153 24.19 7.28 15.84
N ASP A 154 23.69 7.14 14.61
CA ASP A 154 24.30 7.68 13.40
C ASP A 154 23.40 8.80 12.84
N PRO A 155 23.76 10.08 13.00
CA PRO A 155 22.93 11.18 12.54
C PRO A 155 22.98 11.39 11.01
N ASP A 156 23.85 10.68 10.31
CA ASP A 156 23.88 10.63 8.84
C ASP A 156 23.08 9.42 8.31
N ASP A 157 22.41 8.67 9.19
CA ASP A 157 21.44 7.61 8.85
C ASP A 157 20.25 7.67 9.83
N PRO A 158 19.32 8.64 9.65
CA PRO A 158 18.22 8.86 10.59
C PRO A 158 17.34 7.62 10.74
N THR A 159 17.06 7.23 11.99
CA THR A 159 16.32 6.01 12.29
C THR A 159 14.86 6.07 11.81
N GLY A 160 14.41 5.00 11.16
CA GLY A 160 13.05 4.86 10.66
C GLY A 160 12.62 6.03 9.78
N TYR A 161 11.52 6.67 10.13
CA TYR A 161 10.92 7.77 9.35
C TYR A 161 11.42 9.17 9.76
N ALA A 162 12.48 9.27 10.56
CA ALA A 162 13.04 10.57 10.98
C ALA A 162 13.55 11.41 9.78
N PHE A 163 14.07 10.76 8.74
CA PHE A 163 14.60 11.42 7.53
C PHE A 163 13.56 12.33 6.84
N LEU A 164 12.27 12.04 6.95
CA LEU A 164 11.21 12.84 6.35
C LEU A 164 10.95 14.19 7.04
N VAL A 165 11.42 14.34 8.28
CA VAL A 165 11.13 15.54 9.10
C VAL A 165 12.38 16.27 9.59
N VAL A 166 13.54 15.61 9.56
CA VAL A 166 14.80 16.14 10.10
C VAL A 166 15.25 17.45 9.47
N ASP A 167 15.14 17.58 8.15
CA ASP A 167 15.49 18.80 7.40
C ASP A 167 14.29 19.72 7.13
N LEU A 168 13.09 19.27 7.50
CA LEU A 168 11.85 19.98 7.24
C LEU A 168 11.41 20.81 8.45
N ILE A 169 11.51 20.27 9.66
CA ILE A 169 11.10 20.94 10.89
C ILE A 169 12.24 21.79 11.44
N THR A 170 11.95 23.04 11.81
CA THR A 170 12.97 23.95 12.33
C THR A 170 13.74 23.35 13.50
N GLY A 171 15.07 23.33 13.42
CA GLY A 171 15.93 22.83 14.48
C GLY A 171 15.92 21.30 14.72
N ALA A 172 15.21 20.51 13.90
CA ALA A 172 15.15 19.06 14.04
C ALA A 172 16.52 18.38 13.80
N ASP A 173 17.19 18.66 12.68
CA ASP A 173 18.57 18.19 12.41
C ASP A 173 19.54 18.55 13.54
N GLY A 174 19.50 19.81 13.98
CA GLY A 174 20.35 20.27 15.06
C GLY A 174 20.11 19.51 16.37
N TYR A 175 18.85 19.17 16.67
CA TYR A 175 18.47 18.39 17.85
C TYR A 175 18.91 16.93 17.73
N MET A 176 18.66 16.28 16.59
CA MET A 176 19.08 14.91 16.31
C MET A 176 20.61 14.74 16.37
N ARG A 177 21.36 15.71 15.84
CA ARG A 177 22.84 15.75 15.94
C ARG A 177 23.36 16.11 17.33
N GLY A 178 22.48 16.41 18.30
CA GLY A 178 22.83 16.83 19.66
C GLY A 178 23.47 18.23 19.75
N THR A 179 23.45 19.02 18.69
CA THR A 179 23.95 20.41 18.68
C THR A 179 22.95 21.38 19.31
N ILE A 180 21.66 21.06 19.23
CA ILE A 180 20.56 21.65 19.99
C ILE A 180 20.18 20.65 21.08
N THR A 181 20.15 21.09 22.33
CA THR A 181 19.81 20.24 23.50
C THR A 181 18.54 20.69 24.22
N ASP A 182 17.97 21.83 23.82
CA ASP A 182 16.71 22.34 24.33
C ASP A 182 15.59 21.91 23.37
N PRO A 183 14.68 21.00 23.76
CA PRO A 183 13.62 20.52 22.89
C PRO A 183 12.67 21.65 22.44
N ASN A 184 12.61 22.78 23.14
CA ASN A 184 11.78 23.93 22.73
C ASN A 184 12.33 24.67 21.49
N GLN A 185 13.53 24.32 21.03
CA GLN A 185 14.10 24.82 19.77
C GLN A 185 13.75 23.94 18.57
N VAL A 186 13.13 22.77 18.79
CA VAL A 186 12.53 21.97 17.73
C VAL A 186 11.17 22.56 17.40
N GLY A 187 10.90 22.77 16.11
CA GLY A 187 9.73 23.47 15.58
C GLY A 187 8.40 22.71 15.72
N VAL A 188 8.15 22.01 16.82
CA VAL A 188 6.89 21.34 17.13
C VAL A 188 6.44 21.79 18.51
N THR A 189 5.25 22.42 18.61
CA THR A 189 4.80 23.04 19.86
C THR A 189 3.32 22.80 20.12
N ALA A 190 3.00 22.38 21.33
CA ALA A 190 1.64 22.37 21.86
C ALA A 190 1.30 23.79 22.34
N VAL A 191 0.56 24.56 21.54
CA VAL A 191 0.10 25.91 21.91
C VAL A 191 -0.90 25.84 23.07
N ASP A 192 -1.77 24.82 23.02
CA ASP A 192 -2.66 24.41 24.09
C ASP A 192 -2.97 22.90 23.92
N THR A 193 -3.89 22.37 24.73
CA THR A 193 -4.23 20.93 24.73
C THR A 193 -4.67 20.38 23.37
N THR A 194 -5.27 21.22 22.52
CA THR A 194 -5.89 20.83 21.24
C THR A 194 -5.33 21.60 20.05
N THR A 195 -4.29 22.40 20.24
CA THR A 195 -3.68 23.21 19.18
C THR A 195 -2.21 22.84 19.06
N LEU A 196 -1.86 22.15 17.96
CA LEU A 196 -0.49 21.74 17.64
C LEU A 196 0.05 22.64 16.52
N GLN A 197 1.25 23.18 16.72
CA GLN A 197 1.91 24.05 15.76
C GLN A 197 3.24 23.46 15.30
N PHE A 198 3.48 23.49 13.99
CA PHE A 198 4.76 23.20 13.37
C PHE A 198 5.35 24.48 12.78
N THR A 199 6.67 24.64 12.91
CA THR A 199 7.48 25.63 12.19
C THR A 199 8.48 24.90 11.32
N LEU A 200 8.48 25.21 10.02
CA LEU A 200 9.26 24.52 9.00
C LEU A 200 10.46 25.37 8.55
N GLU A 201 11.56 24.73 8.18
CA GLU A 201 12.75 25.37 7.59
C GLU A 201 12.46 25.96 6.21
N HIS A 202 11.54 25.34 5.47
CA HIS A 202 11.12 25.77 4.14
C HIS A 202 9.65 25.44 3.89
N ARG A 203 9.09 26.00 2.81
CA ARG A 203 7.69 25.77 2.43
C ARG A 203 7.49 24.32 2.00
N ALA A 204 6.56 23.61 2.62
CA ALA A 204 6.19 22.26 2.22
C ALA A 204 4.69 22.16 1.97
N GLY A 205 4.26 22.47 0.75
CA GLY A 205 2.83 22.34 0.37
C GLY A 205 2.28 20.93 0.54
N TYR A 206 3.15 19.92 0.51
CA TYR A 206 2.86 18.51 0.74
C TYR A 206 2.75 18.14 2.23
N PHE A 207 3.01 19.07 3.18
CA PHE A 207 3.07 18.75 4.61
C PHE A 207 1.80 18.05 5.15
N PRO A 208 0.56 18.43 4.78
CA PRO A 208 -0.62 17.66 5.21
C PRO A 208 -0.61 16.21 4.71
N SER A 209 -0.09 15.96 3.51
CA SER A 209 0.08 14.60 2.96
C SER A 209 1.12 13.83 3.77
N LEU A 210 2.24 14.46 4.13
CA LEU A 210 3.22 13.85 5.02
C LEU A 210 2.62 13.47 6.38
N MET A 211 1.77 14.33 6.96
CA MET A 211 1.09 14.07 8.24
C MET A 211 0.01 12.97 8.18
N ALA A 212 -0.26 12.40 7.01
CA ALA A 212 -1.08 11.21 6.83
C ALA A 212 -0.28 9.89 6.94
N ASN A 213 1.04 9.97 7.01
CA ASN A 213 1.90 8.80 7.19
C ASN A 213 1.81 8.27 8.64
N GLY A 214 1.66 6.95 8.78
CA GLY A 214 1.48 6.27 10.07
C GLY A 214 2.66 6.39 11.05
N ALA A 215 3.84 6.80 10.58
CA ALA A 215 4.99 7.04 11.44
C ALA A 215 4.86 8.30 12.32
N PHE A 216 3.93 9.21 12.02
CA PHE A 216 3.77 10.49 12.73
C PHE A 216 2.59 10.50 13.72
N CYS A 217 2.33 9.35 14.34
CA CYS A 217 1.33 9.19 15.38
C CYS A 217 1.76 9.81 16.72
N PRO A 218 0.83 10.17 17.62
CA PRO A 218 1.17 10.64 18.97
C PRO A 218 1.68 9.48 19.85
N VAL A 219 2.48 9.77 20.90
CA VAL A 219 2.96 8.79 21.89
C VAL A 219 2.43 9.08 23.31
N ARG A 220 2.47 8.05 24.16
CA ARG A 220 2.35 8.17 25.62
C ARG A 220 3.71 7.94 26.30
N LEU A 221 4.54 8.99 26.37
CA LEU A 221 5.87 8.91 27.00
C LEU A 221 5.82 8.47 28.47
N ASP A 222 4.74 8.74 29.19
CA ASP A 222 4.57 8.28 30.56
C ASP A 222 4.51 6.75 30.68
N LEU A 223 3.97 6.09 29.66
CA LEU A 223 3.87 4.63 29.60
C LEU A 223 5.15 4.02 29.07
N ILE A 224 5.71 4.58 28.00
CA ILE A 224 7.00 4.16 27.44
C ILE A 224 8.09 4.24 28.51
N ASN A 225 8.23 5.38 29.21
CA ASN A 225 9.24 5.54 30.25
C ASN A 225 8.92 4.72 31.52
N GLY A 226 7.66 4.36 31.73
CA GLY A 226 7.23 3.53 32.85
C GLY A 226 7.62 2.07 32.69
N ASP A 227 7.62 1.57 31.46
CA ASP A 227 7.89 0.16 31.12
C ASP A 227 8.57 0.02 29.74
N PRO A 228 9.81 0.52 29.56
CA PRO A 228 10.43 0.69 28.25
C PRO A 228 10.67 -0.63 27.50
N ASP A 229 10.76 -1.75 28.22
CA ASP A 229 11.03 -3.06 27.63
C ASP A 229 9.74 -3.78 27.17
N TYR A 230 8.56 -3.38 27.65
CA TYR A 230 7.30 -4.10 27.44
C TYR A 230 6.12 -3.20 27.04
N TRP A 231 6.31 -1.90 26.86
CA TRP A 231 5.21 -0.98 26.52
C TRP A 231 4.52 -1.34 25.20
N THR A 232 5.19 -2.05 24.29
CA THR A 232 4.63 -2.54 23.02
C THR A 232 3.80 -3.82 23.14
N GLU A 233 3.87 -4.51 24.28
CA GLU A 233 3.21 -5.81 24.47
C GLU A 233 1.70 -5.70 24.64
N ALA A 234 1.00 -6.79 24.34
CA ALA A 234 -0.43 -6.90 24.61
C ALA A 234 -0.75 -6.65 26.10
N GLY A 235 -1.75 -5.80 26.36
CA GLY A 235 -2.10 -5.34 27.70
C GLY A 235 -1.28 -4.17 28.25
N HIS A 236 -0.20 -3.78 27.55
CA HIS A 236 0.62 -2.60 27.86
C HIS A 236 0.49 -1.51 26.79
N PHE A 237 0.37 -1.89 25.51
CA PHE A 237 0.30 -0.96 24.39
C PHE A 237 -0.96 -0.10 24.38
N VAL A 238 -0.78 1.21 24.57
CA VAL A 238 -1.88 2.18 24.65
C VAL A 238 -1.97 2.99 23.37
N GLY A 239 -2.89 2.59 22.49
CA GLY A 239 -3.14 3.25 21.21
C GLY A 239 -4.33 4.23 21.23
N ASN A 240 -4.45 5.03 20.16
CA ASN A 240 -5.56 5.94 19.91
C ASN A 240 -6.36 5.61 18.63
N GLY A 241 -6.10 4.46 18.02
CA GLY A 241 -6.74 4.00 16.79
C GLY A 241 -8.02 3.18 17.00
N PRO A 242 -8.57 2.61 15.91
CA PRO A 242 -9.85 1.90 15.91
C PRO A 242 -9.85 0.58 16.70
N TYR A 243 -8.70 -0.07 16.83
CA TYR A 243 -8.54 -1.34 17.53
C TYR A 243 -7.54 -1.26 18.69
N ALA A 244 -7.70 -2.18 19.65
CA ALA A 244 -6.80 -2.39 20.78
C ALA A 244 -6.09 -3.73 20.61
N LEU A 245 -4.78 -3.79 20.86
CA LEU A 245 -4.03 -5.04 20.90
C LEU A 245 -4.42 -5.83 22.16
N THR A 246 -5.07 -6.98 21.98
CA THR A 246 -5.57 -7.81 23.08
C THR A 246 -4.72 -9.04 23.35
N GLU A 247 -4.06 -9.58 22.33
CA GLU A 247 -3.14 -10.71 22.46
C GLU A 247 -2.04 -10.61 21.41
N TRP A 248 -0.80 -10.91 21.81
CA TRP A 248 0.33 -11.07 20.91
C TRP A 248 1.08 -12.34 21.31
N VAL A 249 1.08 -13.32 20.42
CA VAL A 249 1.93 -14.51 20.52
C VAL A 249 2.99 -14.37 19.45
N HIS A 250 4.19 -13.93 19.85
CA HIS A 250 5.32 -13.72 18.94
C HIS A 250 5.59 -14.93 18.03
N ASP A 251 5.97 -14.63 16.79
CA ASP A 251 6.20 -15.58 15.71
C ASP A 251 4.94 -16.41 15.34
N SER A 252 3.74 -15.98 15.77
CA SER A 252 2.50 -16.73 15.54
C SER A 252 1.31 -15.85 15.15
N TYR A 253 0.80 -15.00 16.04
CA TYR A 253 -0.33 -14.13 15.71
C TYR A 253 -0.49 -12.94 16.66
N LEU A 254 -1.20 -11.91 16.18
CA LEU A 254 -1.69 -10.78 16.95
C LEU A 254 -3.22 -10.73 16.85
N THR A 255 -3.91 -10.49 17.96
CA THR A 255 -5.37 -10.30 18.01
C THR A 255 -5.69 -8.89 18.48
N PHE A 256 -6.67 -8.28 17.81
CA PHE A 256 -7.12 -6.93 18.03
C PHE A 256 -8.63 -6.90 18.21
N SER A 257 -9.12 -6.13 19.18
CA SER A 257 -10.56 -5.90 19.38
C SER A 257 -10.93 -4.46 19.10
N LYS A 258 -12.10 -4.23 18.50
CA LYS A 258 -12.66 -2.89 18.30
C LYS A 258 -12.69 -2.12 19.63
N THR A 259 -12.32 -0.84 19.58
CA THR A 259 -12.39 0.04 20.77
C THR A 259 -13.63 0.94 20.73
N LEU A 260 -14.28 1.11 21.89
CA LEU A 260 -15.39 2.07 22.05
C LEU A 260 -14.91 3.49 22.36
N THR A 261 -13.60 3.68 22.56
CA THR A 261 -12.96 4.97 22.84
C THR A 261 -12.56 5.71 21.56
N TYR A 262 -12.48 5.00 20.43
CA TYR A 262 -12.18 5.61 19.14
C TYR A 262 -13.28 6.60 18.74
N HIS A 263 -12.89 7.77 18.24
CA HIS A 263 -13.83 8.87 18.00
C HIS A 263 -14.87 8.57 16.89
N SER A 264 -14.60 7.55 16.07
CA SER A 264 -15.45 7.05 14.99
C SER A 264 -15.79 5.56 15.20
N ASP A 265 -16.03 5.12 16.44
CA ASP A 265 -16.35 3.71 16.75
C ASP A 265 -17.54 3.16 15.94
N GLY A 266 -18.52 4.01 15.62
CA GLY A 266 -19.69 3.63 14.81
C GLY A 266 -19.37 3.26 13.36
N GLN A 267 -18.19 3.63 12.85
CA GLN A 267 -17.71 3.25 11.52
C GLN A 267 -17.10 1.84 11.53
N VAL A 268 -16.52 1.41 12.65
CA VAL A 268 -15.85 0.12 12.78
C VAL A 268 -16.91 -0.98 12.91
N THR A 269 -16.98 -1.91 11.96
CA THR A 269 -17.98 -3.00 11.99
C THR A 269 -17.41 -4.36 12.38
N ILE A 270 -16.12 -4.57 12.11
CA ILE A 270 -15.42 -5.81 12.48
C ILE A 270 -15.05 -5.71 13.97
N GLU A 271 -15.53 -6.64 14.77
CA GLU A 271 -15.33 -6.62 16.23
C GLU A 271 -13.95 -7.17 16.63
N GLU A 272 -13.44 -8.17 15.90
CA GLU A 272 -12.12 -8.77 16.14
C GLU A 272 -11.36 -8.94 14.82
N VAL A 273 -10.08 -8.55 14.83
CA VAL A 273 -9.12 -8.81 13.74
C VAL A 273 -7.99 -9.66 14.29
N ARG A 274 -7.55 -10.66 13.53
CA ARG A 274 -6.37 -11.46 13.84
C ARG A 274 -5.39 -11.45 12.69
N PHE A 275 -4.17 -10.99 12.95
CA PHE A 275 -3.05 -11.14 12.03
C PHE A 275 -2.31 -12.43 12.35
N ARG A 276 -2.21 -13.36 11.40
CA ARG A 276 -1.39 -14.57 11.51
C ARG A 276 -0.05 -14.35 10.83
N ILE A 277 1.03 -14.52 11.58
CA ILE A 277 2.40 -14.35 11.09
C ILE A 277 2.79 -15.62 10.35
N LEU A 278 2.86 -15.54 9.02
CA LEU A 278 3.09 -16.64 8.10
C LEU A 278 3.87 -16.12 6.90
N ASP A 279 4.76 -16.93 6.33
CA ASP A 279 5.34 -16.58 5.03
C ASP A 279 4.29 -16.69 3.90
N ASP A 280 4.60 -16.16 2.72
CA ASP A 280 3.62 -16.08 1.62
C ASP A 280 3.13 -17.47 1.14
N GLU A 281 3.97 -18.51 1.24
CA GLU A 281 3.60 -19.90 0.88
C GLU A 281 2.61 -20.47 1.90
N GLU A 282 2.92 -20.30 3.19
CA GLU A 282 2.08 -20.71 4.31
C GLU A 282 0.74 -19.96 4.33
N GLN A 283 0.75 -18.67 3.98
CA GLN A 283 -0.47 -17.89 3.84
C GLN A 283 -1.37 -18.45 2.73
N LEU A 284 -0.84 -18.70 1.52
CA LEU A 284 -1.64 -19.24 0.41
C LEU A 284 -2.25 -20.60 0.77
N ALA A 285 -1.47 -21.50 1.38
CA ALA A 285 -1.97 -22.79 1.84
C ALA A 285 -3.06 -22.64 2.92
N ALA A 286 -2.85 -21.76 3.89
CA ALA A 286 -3.85 -21.47 4.94
C ALA A 286 -5.13 -20.85 4.37
N TYR A 287 -5.03 -20.01 3.34
CA TYR A 287 -6.16 -19.40 2.66
C TYR A 287 -7.01 -20.42 1.88
N GLU A 288 -6.36 -21.36 1.18
CA GLU A 288 -7.00 -22.46 0.48
C GLU A 288 -7.70 -23.43 1.45
N ASP A 289 -7.16 -23.60 2.66
CA ASP A 289 -7.75 -24.39 3.74
C ASP A 289 -8.81 -23.61 4.56
N ASP A 290 -9.24 -22.43 4.10
CA ASP A 290 -10.21 -21.54 4.76
C ASP A 290 -9.79 -21.14 6.20
N GLN A 291 -8.50 -20.93 6.43
CA GLN A 291 -7.94 -20.46 7.70
C GLN A 291 -7.46 -18.99 7.65
N LEU A 292 -7.56 -18.36 6.49
CA LEU A 292 -7.34 -16.93 6.26
C LEU A 292 -8.49 -16.35 5.43
N ASP A 293 -8.81 -15.09 5.73
CA ASP A 293 -9.71 -14.25 4.96
C ASP A 293 -8.96 -13.38 3.93
N VAL A 294 -7.71 -13.04 4.24
CA VAL A 294 -6.81 -12.23 3.41
C VAL A 294 -5.44 -12.88 3.37
N SER A 295 -4.87 -13.06 2.19
CA SER A 295 -3.56 -13.70 1.99
C SER A 295 -2.71 -12.96 0.97
N ALA A 296 -1.40 -12.92 1.19
CA ALA A 296 -0.43 -12.68 0.12
C ALA A 296 -0.45 -13.82 -0.90
N VAL A 297 0.11 -13.58 -2.09
CA VAL A 297 0.27 -14.60 -3.13
C VAL A 297 1.71 -14.61 -3.60
N PRO A 298 2.44 -15.73 -3.45
CA PRO A 298 3.75 -15.88 -4.07
C PRO A 298 3.66 -15.70 -5.59
N SER A 299 4.52 -14.87 -6.17
CA SER A 299 4.51 -14.57 -7.60
C SER A 299 4.55 -15.81 -8.51
N TRP A 300 5.26 -16.87 -8.13
CA TRP A 300 5.36 -18.10 -8.92
C TRP A 300 4.08 -18.94 -8.88
N GLU A 301 3.20 -18.72 -7.90
CA GLU A 301 1.88 -19.33 -7.80
C GLU A 301 0.81 -18.55 -8.58
N LEU A 302 1.08 -17.30 -8.98
CA LEU A 302 0.11 -16.45 -9.71
C LEU A 302 -0.48 -17.13 -10.95
N PRO A 303 0.29 -17.79 -11.83
CA PRO A 303 -0.31 -18.50 -12.98
C PRO A 303 -1.34 -19.55 -12.57
N ARG A 304 -1.12 -20.24 -11.45
CA ARG A 304 -2.07 -21.25 -10.93
C ARG A 304 -3.27 -20.56 -10.29
N VAL A 305 -3.04 -19.58 -9.42
CA VAL A 305 -4.09 -18.81 -8.73
C VAL A 305 -5.04 -18.16 -9.73
N LEU A 306 -4.52 -17.51 -10.77
CA LEU A 306 -5.35 -16.85 -11.79
C LEU A 306 -6.06 -17.82 -12.74
N ALA A 307 -5.54 -19.04 -12.91
CA ALA A 307 -6.19 -20.07 -13.70
C ALA A 307 -7.30 -20.80 -12.92
N ASP A 308 -7.28 -20.72 -11.59
CA ASP A 308 -8.33 -21.27 -10.74
C ASP A 308 -9.56 -20.34 -10.74
N PRO A 309 -10.78 -20.83 -11.04
CA PRO A 309 -11.97 -19.99 -11.09
C PRO A 309 -12.34 -19.31 -9.76
N VAL A 310 -12.03 -19.94 -8.63
CA VAL A 310 -12.35 -19.40 -7.29
C VAL A 310 -11.27 -18.42 -6.89
N LEU A 311 -10.01 -18.88 -6.82
CA LEU A 311 -8.90 -18.04 -6.36
C LEU A 311 -8.65 -16.86 -7.32
N GLY A 312 -8.82 -17.06 -8.62
CA GLY A 312 -8.72 -15.98 -9.61
C GLY A 312 -9.83 -14.94 -9.46
N GLY A 313 -11.02 -15.32 -8.98
CA GLY A 313 -12.11 -14.40 -8.64
C GLY A 313 -11.90 -13.67 -7.31
N GLU A 314 -11.09 -14.22 -6.42
CA GLU A 314 -10.70 -13.64 -5.12
C GLU A 314 -9.36 -12.87 -5.19
N PHE A 315 -8.69 -12.89 -6.34
CA PHE A 315 -7.44 -12.17 -6.56
C PHE A 315 -7.72 -10.69 -6.83
N HIS A 316 -7.15 -9.84 -5.98
CA HIS A 316 -7.32 -8.40 -6.06
C HIS A 316 -5.98 -7.68 -6.12
N ARG A 317 -5.98 -6.59 -6.89
CA ARG A 317 -4.85 -5.68 -7.02
C ARG A 317 -5.23 -4.34 -6.41
N THR A 318 -4.33 -3.77 -5.64
CA THR A 318 -4.56 -2.48 -5.00
C THR A 318 -3.45 -1.50 -5.36
N PRO A 319 -3.75 -0.20 -5.50
CA PRO A 319 -2.74 0.77 -5.89
C PRO A 319 -1.58 0.82 -4.89
N GLN A 320 -0.35 0.90 -5.40
CA GLN A 320 0.84 1.17 -4.60
C GLN A 320 1.74 2.11 -5.42
N PRO A 321 1.61 3.44 -5.27
CA PRO A 321 2.41 4.40 -6.03
C PRO A 321 3.88 4.19 -5.72
N GLY A 322 4.57 3.53 -6.63
CA GLY A 322 5.97 3.24 -6.52
C GLY A 322 6.51 2.69 -7.82
N VAL A 323 7.82 2.68 -7.96
CA VAL A 323 8.51 2.32 -9.19
C VAL A 323 9.68 1.40 -8.90
N TYR A 324 9.80 0.35 -9.71
CA TYR A 324 10.99 -0.48 -9.80
C TYR A 324 11.89 0.06 -10.90
N TYR A 325 13.18 0.28 -10.63
CA TYR A 325 14.09 0.93 -11.57
C TYR A 325 15.52 0.40 -11.51
N LEU A 326 16.29 0.76 -12.54
CA LEU A 326 17.74 0.63 -12.57
C LEU A 326 18.38 2.02 -12.45
N GLY A 327 19.31 2.20 -11.51
CA GLY A 327 20.20 3.35 -11.49
C GLY A 327 21.44 3.08 -12.32
N MET A 328 21.84 4.03 -13.16
CA MET A 328 22.96 3.89 -14.10
C MET A 328 24.17 4.67 -13.60
N ASN A 329 25.27 4.01 -13.25
CA ASN A 329 26.48 4.70 -12.79
C ASN A 329 27.05 5.59 -13.90
N THR A 330 26.90 6.90 -13.73
CA THR A 330 27.28 7.92 -14.72
C THR A 330 28.76 8.30 -14.66
N GLN A 331 29.52 7.77 -13.69
CA GLN A 331 30.94 8.04 -13.51
C GLN A 331 31.84 6.88 -13.97
N LEU A 332 31.28 5.66 -14.10
CA LEU A 332 32.02 4.46 -14.50
C LEU A 332 31.89 4.15 -16.00
N THR A 333 32.98 3.69 -16.63
CA THR A 333 32.92 3.21 -18.03
C THR A 333 32.25 1.83 -18.09
N PRO A 334 31.39 1.53 -19.10
CA PRO A 334 31.02 2.39 -20.24
C PRO A 334 29.75 3.24 -20.02
N THR A 335 29.11 3.14 -18.85
CA THR A 335 27.84 3.81 -18.51
C THR A 335 27.97 5.32 -18.29
N ASN A 336 29.18 5.84 -18.15
CA ASN A 336 29.48 7.28 -18.19
C ASN A 336 29.19 7.92 -19.55
N ASN A 337 29.11 7.14 -20.63
CA ASN A 337 28.66 7.61 -21.93
C ASN A 337 27.13 7.55 -22.02
N ILE A 338 26.49 8.71 -22.14
CA ILE A 338 25.03 8.79 -22.26
C ILE A 338 24.47 7.95 -23.41
N THR A 339 25.15 7.88 -24.56
CA THR A 339 24.67 7.08 -25.69
C THR A 339 24.67 5.59 -25.37
N VAL A 340 25.55 5.13 -24.47
CA VAL A 340 25.48 3.75 -23.93
C VAL A 340 24.25 3.59 -23.05
N ARG A 341 23.95 4.54 -22.16
CA ARG A 341 22.74 4.49 -21.31
C ARG A 341 21.46 4.47 -22.14
N MET A 342 21.37 5.32 -23.18
CA MET A 342 20.26 5.30 -24.15
C MET A 342 20.09 3.93 -24.83
N ALA A 343 21.21 3.29 -25.20
CA ALA A 343 21.20 1.94 -25.79
C ALA A 343 20.67 0.90 -24.79
N LEU A 344 21.16 0.92 -23.55
CA LEU A 344 20.75 -0.01 -22.49
C LEU A 344 19.26 0.17 -22.16
N ALA A 345 18.78 1.41 -22.01
CA ALA A 345 17.38 1.70 -21.71
C ALA A 345 16.43 1.28 -22.87
N SER A 346 16.83 1.51 -24.12
CA SER A 346 16.04 1.14 -25.31
C SER A 346 16.04 -0.37 -25.59
N ALA A 347 16.94 -1.13 -24.98
CA ALA A 347 17.06 -2.57 -25.20
C ALA A 347 16.18 -3.41 -24.27
N ILE A 348 15.55 -2.81 -23.25
CA ILE A 348 14.76 -3.53 -22.24
C ILE A 348 13.33 -3.74 -22.73
N ASP A 349 12.92 -5.00 -22.86
CA ASP A 349 11.54 -5.39 -23.15
C ASP A 349 10.74 -5.53 -21.85
N ARG A 350 10.08 -4.44 -21.43
CA ARG A 350 9.28 -4.41 -20.20
C ARG A 350 8.08 -5.35 -20.28
N SER A 351 7.48 -5.48 -21.46
CA SER A 351 6.34 -6.39 -21.68
C SER A 351 6.74 -7.84 -21.46
N ASP A 352 7.92 -8.24 -21.96
CA ASP A 352 8.49 -9.58 -21.74
C ASP A 352 8.82 -9.82 -20.27
N ILE A 353 9.43 -8.83 -19.59
CA ILE A 353 9.70 -8.90 -18.14
C ILE A 353 8.39 -9.15 -17.38
N LEU A 354 7.36 -8.34 -17.63
CA LEU A 354 6.10 -8.45 -16.93
C LEU A 354 5.37 -9.75 -17.23
N THR A 355 5.32 -10.17 -18.50
CA THR A 355 4.54 -11.33 -18.91
C THR A 355 5.24 -12.65 -18.62
N ASN A 356 6.52 -12.76 -18.98
CA ASN A 356 7.23 -14.04 -19.01
C ASN A 356 8.19 -14.22 -17.82
N ALA A 357 8.80 -13.16 -17.32
CA ALA A 357 9.69 -13.26 -16.15
C ALA A 357 8.92 -13.20 -14.83
N LEU A 358 7.94 -12.29 -14.72
CA LEU A 358 7.19 -12.05 -13.49
C LEU A 358 5.81 -12.70 -13.45
N ASN A 359 5.26 -13.13 -14.59
CA ASN A 359 3.88 -13.61 -14.71
C ASN A 359 2.82 -12.59 -14.22
N MET A 360 3.10 -11.30 -14.41
CA MET A 360 2.26 -10.17 -14.03
C MET A 360 1.97 -9.27 -15.26
N PRO A 361 1.34 -9.79 -16.33
CA PRO A 361 1.12 -9.04 -17.59
C PRO A 361 0.21 -7.80 -17.44
N TRP A 362 -0.41 -7.62 -16.28
CA TRP A 362 -1.31 -6.51 -15.99
C TRP A 362 -0.61 -5.30 -15.35
N ARG A 363 0.64 -5.45 -14.90
CA ARG A 363 1.41 -4.33 -14.35
C ARG A 363 1.66 -3.31 -15.45
N GLU A 364 1.75 -2.05 -15.05
CA GLU A 364 2.01 -0.96 -15.98
C GLU A 364 3.52 -0.84 -16.22
N GLU A 365 3.91 -0.80 -17.50
CA GLU A 365 5.29 -0.51 -17.91
C GLU A 365 5.66 0.90 -17.46
N ALA A 366 6.78 1.03 -16.74
CA ALA A 366 7.24 2.34 -16.28
C ALA A 366 8.28 2.91 -17.24
N THR A 367 8.06 4.14 -17.69
CA THR A 367 9.05 4.95 -18.41
C THR A 367 9.35 6.29 -17.73
N SER A 368 8.59 6.65 -16.69
CA SER A 368 8.83 7.72 -15.72
C SER A 368 9.11 7.14 -14.34
N VAL A 369 9.75 7.92 -13.44
CA VAL A 369 9.81 7.54 -12.02
C VAL A 369 8.54 7.97 -11.26
N ILE A 370 7.83 8.98 -11.74
CA ILE A 370 6.56 9.42 -11.15
C ILE A 370 5.47 8.38 -11.49
N PRO A 371 4.81 7.74 -10.50
CA PRO A 371 3.79 6.72 -10.74
C PRO A 371 2.42 7.28 -11.18
N PRO A 372 1.55 6.44 -11.78
CA PRO A 372 0.17 6.79 -12.09
C PRO A 372 -0.58 7.33 -10.86
N GLY A 373 -1.43 8.34 -11.09
CA GLY A 373 -2.20 9.00 -10.03
C GLY A 373 -1.42 10.09 -9.26
N VAL A 374 -0.10 10.19 -9.43
CA VAL A 374 0.72 11.23 -8.79
C VAL A 374 0.85 12.45 -9.72
N PRO A 375 0.68 13.69 -9.21
CA PRO A 375 0.88 14.89 -10.01
C PRO A 375 2.27 14.94 -10.65
N GLY A 376 2.31 15.05 -11.98
CA GLY A 376 3.54 15.05 -12.77
C GLY A 376 3.68 13.82 -13.66
N TYR A 377 2.87 12.78 -13.42
CA TYR A 377 2.85 11.59 -14.26
C TYR A 377 2.54 11.91 -15.72
N GLN A 378 3.36 11.35 -16.63
CA GLN A 378 3.37 11.73 -18.04
C GLN A 378 2.65 10.73 -18.94
N ASN A 379 1.92 9.74 -18.40
CA ASN A 379 1.17 8.72 -19.17
C ASN A 379 2.02 8.05 -20.26
N GLY A 380 3.24 7.61 -19.89
CA GLY A 380 4.18 6.95 -20.78
C GLY A 380 4.73 7.81 -21.93
N GLN A 381 4.59 9.15 -21.88
CA GLN A 381 5.08 10.07 -22.92
C GLN A 381 6.54 10.51 -22.74
N VAL A 382 7.24 9.95 -21.74
CA VAL A 382 8.63 10.28 -21.41
C VAL A 382 9.45 9.01 -21.30
N GLY A 383 10.76 9.11 -21.56
CA GLY A 383 11.71 8.02 -21.35
C GLY A 383 11.75 7.04 -22.52
N TYR A 384 12.58 6.00 -22.37
CA TYR A 384 12.85 5.05 -23.46
C TYR A 384 11.93 3.84 -23.41
N THR A 385 11.25 3.60 -24.52
CA THR A 385 10.49 2.37 -24.78
C THR A 385 11.36 1.31 -25.48
N PHE A 386 10.91 0.06 -25.46
CA PHE A 386 11.62 -1.04 -26.10
C PHE A 386 11.75 -0.83 -27.61
N ASN A 387 12.98 -0.64 -28.08
CA ASN A 387 13.31 -0.49 -29.49
C ASN A 387 14.72 -1.02 -29.77
N PRO A 388 14.86 -2.34 -30.03
CA PRO A 388 16.18 -2.97 -30.17
C PRO A 388 16.96 -2.44 -31.39
N THR A 389 16.28 -1.98 -32.43
CA THR A 389 16.94 -1.38 -33.61
C THR A 389 17.59 -0.05 -33.24
N GLN A 390 16.86 0.81 -32.51
CA GLN A 390 17.39 2.08 -32.03
C GLN A 390 18.48 1.87 -30.97
N ALA A 391 18.31 0.88 -30.10
CA ALA A 391 19.29 0.50 -29.09
C ALA A 391 20.65 0.12 -29.73
N GLN A 392 20.63 -0.72 -30.77
CA GLN A 392 21.83 -1.07 -31.55
C GLN A 392 22.44 0.13 -32.28
N ALA A 393 21.61 1.06 -32.77
CA ALA A 393 22.10 2.28 -33.41
C ALA A 393 22.83 3.18 -32.40
N TYR A 394 22.28 3.36 -31.19
CA TYR A 394 22.95 4.06 -30.10
C TYR A 394 24.27 3.39 -29.72
N LEU A 395 24.29 2.07 -29.56
CA LEU A 395 25.52 1.34 -29.25
C LEU A 395 26.59 1.51 -30.34
N GLY A 396 26.18 1.53 -31.60
CA GLY A 396 27.06 1.83 -32.74
C GLY A 396 27.62 3.26 -32.71
N LEU A 397 26.79 4.25 -32.37
CA LEU A 397 27.21 5.66 -32.18
C LEU A 397 28.19 5.81 -31.00
N ALA A 398 28.02 4.99 -29.95
CA ALA A 398 28.95 4.92 -28.83
C ALA A 398 30.30 4.26 -29.18
N GLY A 399 30.45 3.74 -30.41
CA GLY A 399 31.69 3.14 -30.90
C GLY A 399 31.72 1.61 -30.86
N TYR A 400 30.61 0.96 -30.53
CA TYR A 400 30.52 -0.50 -30.35
C TYR A 400 29.47 -1.14 -31.28
N PRO A 401 29.60 -1.01 -32.62
CA PRO A 401 28.65 -1.57 -33.55
C PRO A 401 28.53 -3.10 -33.37
N GLY A 402 27.31 -3.57 -33.13
CA GLY A 402 27.03 -4.99 -32.86
C GLY A 402 27.63 -5.53 -31.56
N GLY A 403 27.95 -4.66 -30.60
CA GLY A 403 28.53 -5.03 -29.30
C GLY A 403 30.02 -5.40 -29.36
N VAL A 404 30.66 -5.30 -30.52
CA VAL A 404 32.05 -5.70 -30.69
C VAL A 404 32.99 -4.80 -29.89
N GLY A 405 33.73 -5.40 -28.96
CA GLY A 405 34.69 -4.69 -28.11
C GLY A 405 34.05 -3.89 -26.96
N PHE A 406 32.75 -4.08 -26.72
CA PHE A 406 32.05 -3.45 -25.60
C PHE A 406 32.57 -4.03 -24.26
N PRO A 407 32.90 -3.19 -23.26
CA PRO A 407 33.28 -3.65 -21.92
C PRO A 407 32.16 -4.45 -21.25
N GLU A 408 32.50 -5.34 -20.33
CA GLU A 408 31.49 -6.03 -19.52
C GLU A 408 30.70 -5.04 -18.66
N ILE A 409 29.40 -5.31 -18.47
CA ILE A 409 28.52 -4.61 -17.54
C ILE A 409 28.38 -5.43 -16.27
N GLU A 410 28.68 -4.82 -15.12
CA GLU A 410 28.32 -5.39 -13.82
C GLU A 410 27.00 -4.77 -13.33
N LEU A 411 25.98 -5.61 -13.11
CA LEU A 411 24.65 -5.24 -12.67
C LEU A 411 24.44 -5.74 -11.24
N TRP A 412 24.39 -4.82 -10.28
CA TRP A 412 24.17 -5.14 -8.88
C TRP A 412 22.67 -5.24 -8.57
N ALA A 413 22.29 -6.24 -7.77
CA ALA A 413 20.93 -6.43 -7.30
C ALA A 413 20.92 -7.09 -5.92
N ASN A 414 19.85 -6.88 -5.16
CA ASN A 414 19.63 -7.63 -3.93
C ASN A 414 18.99 -9.00 -4.21
N ASP A 415 19.31 -10.01 -3.41
CA ASP A 415 18.88 -11.41 -3.56
C ASP A 415 17.44 -11.69 -3.08
N PHE A 416 16.51 -10.78 -3.37
CA PHE A 416 15.10 -11.02 -3.09
C PHE A 416 14.49 -11.89 -4.20
N PHE A 417 14.02 -13.09 -3.83
CA PHE A 417 13.56 -14.14 -4.75
C PHE A 417 12.56 -13.64 -5.80
N TYR A 418 11.71 -12.66 -5.46
CA TYR A 418 10.72 -12.07 -6.36
C TYR A 418 11.30 -11.12 -7.43
N TRP A 419 12.38 -10.40 -7.11
CA TRP A 419 12.90 -9.32 -7.95
C TRP A 419 14.05 -9.74 -8.86
N GLY A 420 14.74 -10.85 -8.54
CA GLY A 420 15.84 -11.38 -9.36
C GLY A 420 15.41 -11.75 -10.78
N ALA A 421 14.20 -12.27 -10.98
CA ALA A 421 13.70 -12.64 -12.30
C ALA A 421 13.61 -11.43 -13.26
N ALA A 422 13.23 -10.26 -12.76
CA ALA A 422 13.21 -9.04 -13.57
C ALA A 422 14.62 -8.61 -13.99
N ILE A 423 15.59 -8.70 -13.08
CA ILE A 423 16.99 -8.35 -13.35
C ILE A 423 17.65 -9.32 -14.32
N ASP A 424 17.38 -10.61 -14.18
CA ASP A 424 17.88 -11.61 -15.13
C ASP A 424 17.31 -11.36 -16.53
N ALA A 425 16.03 -11.03 -16.65
CA ALA A 425 15.40 -10.66 -17.92
C ALA A 425 15.94 -9.36 -18.53
N VAL A 426 16.29 -8.36 -17.71
CA VAL A 426 17.03 -7.16 -18.15
C VAL A 426 18.39 -7.55 -18.71
N ALA A 427 19.17 -8.36 -17.97
CA ALA A 427 20.49 -8.78 -18.38
C ALA A 427 20.43 -9.61 -19.68
N ASP A 428 19.42 -10.46 -19.83
CA ASP A 428 19.18 -11.25 -21.04
C ASP A 428 18.75 -10.39 -22.23
N SER A 429 17.96 -9.34 -21.99
CA SER A 429 17.62 -8.34 -23.01
C SER A 429 18.89 -7.66 -23.55
N TRP A 430 19.78 -7.22 -22.66
CA TRP A 430 21.06 -6.64 -23.07
C TRP A 430 21.95 -7.62 -23.82
N ARG A 431 22.09 -8.86 -23.35
CA ARG A 431 22.86 -9.91 -24.06
C ARG A 431 22.27 -10.18 -25.45
N THR A 432 20.96 -10.28 -25.56
CA THR A 432 20.25 -10.65 -26.79
C THR A 432 20.25 -9.53 -27.83
N TYR A 433 19.85 -8.33 -27.44
CA TYR A 433 19.62 -7.23 -28.38
C TYR A 433 20.87 -6.39 -28.65
N LEU A 434 21.80 -6.32 -27.70
CA LEU A 434 23.03 -5.51 -27.84
C LEU A 434 24.28 -6.37 -28.08
N ASN A 435 24.20 -7.70 -27.87
CA ASN A 435 25.33 -8.62 -28.02
C ASN A 435 26.53 -8.22 -27.13
N ILE A 436 26.24 -7.87 -25.87
CA ILE A 436 27.23 -7.48 -24.85
C ILE A 436 27.32 -8.52 -23.74
N THR A 437 28.39 -8.44 -22.94
CA THR A 437 28.55 -9.29 -21.75
C THR A 437 28.00 -8.57 -20.52
N VAL A 438 27.20 -9.26 -19.73
CA VAL A 438 26.61 -8.75 -18.49
C VAL A 438 26.83 -9.79 -17.40
N THR A 439 27.32 -9.35 -16.24
CA THR A 439 27.41 -10.15 -15.02
C THR A 439 26.50 -9.54 -13.96
N THR A 440 25.63 -10.36 -13.36
CA THR A 440 24.74 -9.94 -12.28
C THR A 440 25.34 -10.35 -10.94
N VAL A 441 25.38 -9.42 -9.98
CA VAL A 441 25.89 -9.66 -8.62
C VAL A 441 24.72 -9.53 -7.64
N TYR A 442 24.38 -10.64 -6.99
CA TYR A 442 23.31 -10.73 -6.01
C TYR A 442 23.86 -10.69 -4.58
N THR A 443 23.28 -9.85 -3.73
CA THR A 443 23.68 -9.66 -2.33
C THR A 443 22.46 -9.56 -1.42
N GLU A 444 22.56 -10.02 -0.17
CA GLU A 444 21.51 -9.83 0.85
C GLU A 444 21.18 -8.34 1.06
N TRP A 445 19.93 -7.99 1.37
CA TRP A 445 19.41 -6.61 1.38
C TRP A 445 20.25 -5.63 2.21
N ASN A 446 20.52 -5.93 3.47
CA ASN A 446 21.27 -5.00 4.33
C ASN A 446 22.71 -4.84 3.82
N THR A 447 23.33 -5.96 3.44
CA THR A 447 24.67 -5.94 2.84
C THR A 447 24.68 -5.19 1.49
N TYR A 448 23.59 -5.25 0.73
CA TYR A 448 23.43 -4.56 -0.56
C TYR A 448 23.33 -3.04 -0.37
N LEU A 449 22.56 -2.58 0.62
CA LEU A 449 22.50 -1.17 0.98
C LEU A 449 23.87 -0.65 1.44
N ASP A 450 24.57 -1.40 2.30
CA ASP A 450 25.93 -1.04 2.71
C ASP A 450 26.88 -0.88 1.51
N LEU A 451 26.81 -1.80 0.54
CA LEU A 451 27.66 -1.74 -0.67
C LEU A 451 27.37 -0.48 -1.50
N LEU A 452 26.10 -0.10 -1.66
CA LEU A 452 25.72 1.11 -2.38
C LEU A 452 26.10 2.38 -1.60
N ALA A 453 25.85 2.43 -0.29
CA ALA A 453 26.22 3.54 0.57
C ALA A 453 27.74 3.78 0.56
N ASN A 454 28.56 2.73 0.63
CA ASN A 454 30.02 2.83 0.52
C ASN A 454 30.50 3.40 -0.84
N CYS A 455 29.65 3.35 -1.86
CA CYS A 455 29.90 3.89 -3.19
C CYS A 455 29.38 5.31 -3.40
N HIS A 456 28.58 5.84 -2.47
CA HIS A 456 27.89 7.11 -2.63
C HIS A 456 28.83 8.28 -2.93
N ASP A 457 29.92 8.42 -2.17
CA ASP A 457 30.87 9.54 -2.29
C ASP A 457 31.76 9.49 -3.54
N ASP A 458 32.06 8.29 -4.05
CA ASP A 458 32.88 8.10 -5.26
C ASP A 458 32.37 6.93 -6.11
N PRO A 459 31.22 7.09 -6.80
CA PRO A 459 30.65 6.03 -7.62
C PRO A 459 31.58 5.58 -8.75
N GLY A 460 32.51 6.45 -9.19
CA GLY A 460 33.48 6.14 -10.23
C GLY A 460 34.59 5.17 -9.79
N ALA A 461 34.78 4.97 -8.48
CA ALA A 461 35.68 3.99 -7.91
C ALA A 461 35.03 2.62 -7.66
N CYS A 462 33.73 2.52 -7.87
CA CYS A 462 32.96 1.28 -7.68
C CYS A 462 32.93 0.41 -8.93
N ASP A 463 32.55 -0.85 -8.75
CA ASP A 463 32.56 -1.85 -9.82
C ASP A 463 31.22 -1.92 -10.59
N TYR A 464 30.10 -1.47 -10.01
CA TYR A 464 28.80 -1.53 -10.69
C TYR A 464 28.66 -0.50 -11.80
N ASN A 465 28.16 -0.95 -12.94
CA ASN A 465 27.71 -0.09 -14.02
C ASN A 465 26.24 0.28 -13.88
N ALA A 466 25.44 -0.61 -13.28
CA ALA A 466 24.04 -0.37 -12.96
C ALA A 466 23.66 -1.10 -11.68
N TYR A 467 22.66 -0.58 -10.97
CA TYR A 467 22.12 -1.20 -9.77
C TYR A 467 20.59 -1.21 -9.81
N ARG A 468 19.98 -2.22 -9.17
CA ARG A 468 18.53 -2.32 -8.99
C ARG A 468 18.08 -1.57 -7.75
N MET A 469 16.96 -0.86 -7.83
CA MET A 469 16.27 -0.37 -6.64
C MET A 469 14.77 -0.25 -6.90
N GLY A 470 14.00 0.06 -5.87
CA GLY A 470 12.64 0.56 -6.05
C GLY A 470 12.24 1.44 -4.88
N TRP A 471 11.27 2.32 -5.13
CA TRP A 471 10.74 3.23 -4.13
C TRP A 471 9.22 3.24 -4.17
N VAL A 472 8.58 3.20 -3.01
CA VAL A 472 7.14 3.44 -2.83
C VAL A 472 7.02 4.79 -2.15
N LEU A 473 6.11 5.65 -2.63
CA LEU A 473 5.96 7.00 -2.09
C LEU A 473 5.58 6.97 -0.60
N ASP A 474 6.32 7.72 0.21
CA ASP A 474 6.03 7.89 1.64
C ASP A 474 4.89 8.88 1.89
N TYR A 475 4.60 9.73 0.90
CA TYR A 475 3.48 10.65 0.85
C TYR A 475 3.09 10.96 -0.59
N GLY A 476 1.82 11.35 -0.81
CA GLY A 476 1.20 11.53 -2.14
C GLY A 476 1.67 12.74 -2.94
N ASP A 477 2.97 12.95 -3.08
CA ASP A 477 3.58 14.05 -3.83
C ASP A 477 4.84 13.58 -4.55
N ALA A 478 5.02 13.98 -5.82
CA ALA A 478 6.21 13.62 -6.61
C ALA A 478 7.51 14.21 -6.05
N TYR A 479 7.43 15.22 -5.18
CA TYR A 479 8.59 15.76 -4.49
C TYR A 479 9.35 14.67 -3.75
N GLY A 480 8.67 13.73 -3.07
CA GLY A 480 9.35 12.71 -2.28
C GLY A 480 10.27 11.83 -3.11
N ILE A 481 9.76 11.26 -4.20
CA ILE A 481 10.61 10.41 -5.03
C ILE A 481 11.69 11.19 -5.80
N LEU A 482 11.39 12.40 -6.28
CA LEU A 482 12.35 13.20 -7.04
C LEU A 482 13.43 13.81 -6.14
N ASN A 483 13.07 14.24 -4.92
CA ASN A 483 14.02 14.79 -3.96
C ASN A 483 14.75 13.68 -3.21
N ASP A 484 14.00 12.84 -2.51
CA ASP A 484 14.53 11.96 -1.48
C ASP A 484 15.24 10.74 -2.09
N SER A 485 14.89 10.30 -3.31
CA SER A 485 15.58 9.19 -3.99
C SER A 485 16.58 9.64 -5.06
N PHE A 486 16.31 10.74 -5.76
CA PHE A 486 17.02 11.06 -7.01
C PHE A 486 17.73 12.41 -7.02
N HIS A 487 17.51 13.29 -6.04
CA HIS A 487 18.24 14.54 -5.99
C HIS A 487 19.75 14.25 -5.94
N PRO A 488 20.58 15.03 -6.63
CA PRO A 488 22.02 14.77 -6.62
C PRO A 488 22.69 14.83 -5.24
N ASP A 489 22.04 15.44 -4.24
CA ASP A 489 22.50 15.46 -2.83
C ASP A 489 21.78 14.43 -1.94
N SER A 490 20.88 13.59 -2.49
CA SER A 490 20.23 12.53 -1.72
C SER A 490 21.21 11.39 -1.47
N GLU A 491 21.28 10.91 -0.24
CA GLU A 491 22.08 9.75 0.16
C GLU A 491 21.61 8.44 -0.51
N SER A 492 20.35 8.39 -0.95
CA SER A 492 19.78 7.26 -1.71
C SER A 492 20.13 7.27 -3.20
N GLN A 493 20.84 8.30 -3.67
CA GLN A 493 21.22 8.46 -5.07
C GLN A 493 22.63 7.88 -5.32
N TYR A 494 22.73 6.70 -5.95
CA TYR A 494 24.01 5.99 -6.18
C TYR A 494 24.49 6.01 -7.63
N THR A 495 23.91 6.81 -8.51
CA THR A 495 24.28 6.91 -9.93
C THR A 495 25.45 7.89 -10.16
N GLY A 496 25.71 8.80 -9.22
CA GLY A 496 26.71 9.86 -9.32
C GLY A 496 26.39 10.95 -10.36
N TRP A 497 25.14 11.02 -10.83
CA TRP A 497 24.69 12.04 -11.77
C TRP A 497 24.48 13.39 -11.08
N ASP A 498 24.59 14.48 -11.84
CA ASP A 498 24.30 15.83 -11.35
C ASP A 498 23.79 16.70 -12.51
N SER A 499 22.67 17.39 -12.29
CA SER A 499 22.12 18.38 -13.21
C SER A 499 21.72 19.65 -12.47
N VAL A 500 22.36 20.77 -12.84
CA VAL A 500 22.01 22.11 -12.33
C VAL A 500 20.54 22.43 -12.57
N ARG A 501 20.00 22.08 -13.75
CA ARG A 501 18.60 22.35 -14.08
C ARG A 501 17.65 21.53 -13.20
N TYR A 502 17.99 20.27 -12.93
CA TYR A 502 17.20 19.44 -12.04
C TYR A 502 17.16 20.01 -10.62
N ARG A 503 18.32 20.35 -10.05
CA ARG A 503 18.43 21.00 -8.73
C ARG A 503 17.58 22.27 -8.64
N ASP A 504 17.63 23.10 -9.67
CA ASP A 504 16.82 24.31 -9.77
C ASP A 504 15.32 24.00 -9.79
N LEU A 505 14.89 22.97 -10.55
CA LEU A 505 13.49 22.55 -10.63
C LEU A 505 12.97 22.05 -9.29
N ILE A 506 13.70 21.16 -8.61
CA ILE A 506 13.32 20.66 -7.29
C ILE A 506 13.23 21.82 -6.30
N SER A 507 14.20 22.73 -6.29
CA SER A 507 14.15 23.95 -5.46
C SER A 507 12.93 24.85 -5.78
N MET A 508 12.56 24.98 -7.05
CA MET A 508 11.37 25.75 -7.45
C MET A 508 10.08 25.11 -6.93
N THR A 509 9.99 23.78 -6.91
CA THR A 509 8.80 23.07 -6.42
C THR A 509 8.49 23.33 -4.95
N ILE A 510 9.51 23.65 -4.14
CA ILE A 510 9.38 24.04 -2.73
C ILE A 510 8.68 25.41 -2.62
N THR A 511 9.04 26.36 -3.49
CA THR A 511 8.57 27.74 -3.40
C THR A 511 7.26 28.02 -4.16
N GLU A 512 6.93 27.17 -5.14
CA GLU A 512 5.79 27.34 -6.03
C GLU A 512 4.46 26.97 -5.34
N THR A 513 3.47 27.86 -5.48
CA THR A 513 2.13 27.72 -4.86
C THR A 513 1.06 27.39 -5.89
N ASN A 514 1.33 27.62 -7.17
CA ASN A 514 0.47 27.23 -8.26
C ASN A 514 0.73 25.76 -8.62
N GLN A 515 -0.25 24.89 -8.38
CA GLN A 515 -0.05 23.46 -8.60
C GLN A 515 0.17 23.06 -10.07
N ILE A 516 -0.32 23.84 -11.03
CA ILE A 516 -0.06 23.57 -12.46
C ILE A 516 1.41 23.83 -12.77
N ALA A 517 1.97 24.94 -12.28
CA ALA A 517 3.38 25.26 -12.46
C ALA A 517 4.29 24.26 -11.74
N ARG A 518 3.96 23.91 -10.48
CA ARG A 518 4.70 22.91 -9.70
C ARG A 518 4.69 21.53 -10.36
N THR A 519 3.54 21.10 -10.87
CA THR A 519 3.41 19.85 -11.64
C THR A 519 4.28 19.87 -12.89
N ALA A 520 4.34 20.99 -13.62
CA ALA A 520 5.21 21.11 -14.79
C ALA A 520 6.71 21.00 -14.43
N TYR A 521 7.11 21.50 -13.26
CA TYR A 521 8.49 21.31 -12.78
C TYR A 521 8.81 19.84 -12.47
N PHE A 522 7.87 19.10 -11.89
CA PHE A 522 8.03 17.65 -11.69
C PHE A 522 8.18 16.90 -13.01
N THR A 523 7.32 17.19 -13.98
CA THR A 523 7.38 16.60 -15.32
C THR A 523 8.73 16.86 -16.00
N GLU A 524 9.24 18.10 -15.94
CA GLU A 524 10.55 18.43 -16.53
C GLU A 524 11.71 17.75 -15.77
N ALA A 525 11.65 17.69 -14.44
CA ALA A 525 12.67 17.03 -13.62
C ALA A 525 12.76 15.52 -13.94
N ASP A 526 11.61 14.85 -13.98
CA ASP A 526 11.49 13.44 -14.37
C ASP A 526 12.02 13.20 -15.79
N GLN A 527 11.68 14.06 -16.76
CA GLN A 527 12.22 13.99 -18.12
C GLN A 527 13.75 14.09 -18.15
N ILE A 528 14.33 15.04 -17.41
CA ILE A 528 15.79 15.16 -17.34
C ILE A 528 16.41 13.85 -16.84
N LEU A 529 15.84 13.28 -15.77
CA LEU A 529 16.34 12.09 -15.12
C LEU A 529 16.32 10.85 -16.03
N VAL A 530 15.18 10.57 -16.66
CA VAL A 530 14.92 9.30 -17.36
C VAL A 530 15.16 9.35 -18.87
N GLU A 531 15.13 10.55 -19.47
CA GLU A 531 15.19 10.74 -20.92
C GLU A 531 16.45 11.50 -21.36
N ASP A 532 16.71 12.67 -20.77
CA ASP A 532 17.81 13.55 -21.20
C ASP A 532 19.16 13.12 -20.66
N GLU A 533 19.23 12.61 -19.42
CA GLU A 533 20.46 12.10 -18.79
C GLU A 533 20.47 10.57 -18.73
N VAL A 534 19.31 9.92 -18.73
CA VAL A 534 19.16 8.46 -18.61
C VAL A 534 19.91 7.93 -17.38
N ALA A 535 19.89 8.70 -16.29
CA ALA A 535 20.52 8.31 -15.02
C ALA A 535 19.73 7.19 -14.35
N VAL A 536 18.42 7.16 -14.58
CA VAL A 536 17.51 6.13 -14.08
C VAL A 536 16.71 5.54 -15.24
N VAL A 537 16.53 4.22 -15.21
CA VAL A 537 15.71 3.47 -16.16
C VAL A 537 14.58 2.78 -15.41
N PRO A 538 13.38 3.37 -15.36
CA PRO A 538 12.19 2.74 -14.77
C PRO A 538 11.81 1.45 -15.52
N ILE A 539 11.28 0.44 -14.82
CA ILE A 539 10.90 -0.86 -15.41
C ILE A 539 9.39 -1.08 -15.32
N PHE A 540 8.81 -1.06 -14.12
CA PHE A 540 7.37 -1.16 -13.90
C PHE A 540 6.94 -0.42 -12.63
N PHE A 541 5.67 -0.03 -12.56
CA PHE A 541 5.07 0.50 -11.35
C PHE A 541 4.60 -0.62 -10.43
N TYR A 542 4.70 -0.40 -9.12
CA TYR A 542 4.26 -1.37 -8.13
C TYR A 542 2.73 -1.44 -8.06
N ASP A 543 2.25 -2.62 -7.67
CA ASP A 543 0.90 -2.88 -7.20
C ASP A 543 0.99 -3.81 -6.00
N ASN A 544 -0.02 -3.74 -5.14
CA ASN A 544 -0.22 -4.70 -4.07
C ASN A 544 -1.15 -5.80 -4.56
N GLN A 545 -0.90 -7.04 -4.14
CA GLN A 545 -1.63 -8.23 -4.58
C GLN A 545 -2.08 -9.02 -3.37
N LYS A 546 -3.38 -9.31 -3.29
CA LYS A 546 -3.97 -10.06 -2.17
C LYS A 546 -5.07 -10.99 -2.70
N LEU A 547 -5.19 -12.15 -2.09
CA LEU A 547 -6.43 -12.92 -2.12
C LEU A 547 -7.32 -12.40 -0.99
N ILE A 548 -8.60 -12.12 -1.29
CA ILE A 548 -9.60 -11.68 -0.31
C ILE A 548 -10.87 -12.48 -0.56
N LYS A 549 -11.41 -13.10 0.50
CA LYS A 549 -12.64 -13.90 0.38
C LYS A 549 -13.80 -13.03 -0.13
N GLN A 550 -14.65 -13.62 -0.97
CA GLN A 550 -15.75 -12.89 -1.63
C GLN A 550 -16.79 -12.33 -0.65
N ASP A 551 -16.85 -12.84 0.59
CA ASP A 551 -17.74 -12.34 1.63
C ASP A 551 -17.16 -11.13 2.39
N ILE A 552 -16.18 -10.42 1.82
CA ILE A 552 -15.50 -9.31 2.48
C ILE A 552 -15.53 -8.10 1.56
N PHE A 553 -16.08 -7.02 2.09
CA PHE A 553 -15.85 -5.70 1.55
C PHE A 553 -14.54 -5.15 2.07
N TYR A 554 -13.72 -4.64 1.15
CA TYR A 554 -12.42 -4.10 1.45
C TYR A 554 -12.21 -2.74 0.79
N GLU A 555 -11.37 -1.92 1.43
CA GLU A 555 -10.84 -0.67 0.89
C GLU A 555 -9.34 -0.62 1.14
N TYR A 556 -8.57 -0.22 0.13
CA TYR A 556 -7.15 0.05 0.27
C TYR A 556 -6.87 1.51 0.00
N VAL A 557 -5.94 2.03 0.78
CA VAL A 557 -5.35 3.34 0.53
C VAL A 557 -4.07 3.17 -0.27
N PRO A 558 -3.75 4.09 -1.19
CA PRO A 558 -2.58 3.94 -2.05
C PRO A 558 -1.26 4.10 -1.27
N ILE A 559 -1.27 4.79 -0.13
CA ILE A 559 -0.07 5.19 0.63
C ILE A 559 -0.32 4.94 2.12
N GLY A 560 0.72 4.58 2.87
CA GLY A 560 0.65 4.48 4.34
C GLY A 560 0.71 3.06 4.92
N GLY A 561 1.29 2.10 4.21
CA GLY A 561 1.66 0.79 4.78
C GLY A 561 0.62 -0.31 4.75
N GLY A 562 -0.68 -0.01 4.60
CA GLY A 562 -1.70 -1.06 4.52
C GLY A 562 -3.13 -0.52 4.54
N PRO A 563 -4.15 -1.40 4.53
CA PRO A 563 -5.55 -0.98 4.60
C PRO A 563 -5.93 -0.48 5.99
N TYR A 564 -6.90 0.44 6.06
CA TYR A 564 -7.59 0.76 7.31
C TYR A 564 -8.75 -0.21 7.52
N LEU A 565 -8.57 -1.26 8.32
CA LEU A 565 -9.57 -2.32 8.52
C LEU A 565 -10.85 -1.82 9.20
N MET A 566 -10.83 -0.61 9.77
CA MET A 566 -12.05 0.06 10.23
C MET A 566 -13.08 0.34 9.11
N ASN A 567 -12.65 0.39 7.85
CA ASN A 567 -13.54 0.59 6.70
C ASN A 567 -14.05 -0.73 6.11
N TRP A 568 -13.44 -1.85 6.51
CA TRP A 568 -13.77 -3.17 6.02
C TRP A 568 -14.98 -3.72 6.76
N ARG A 569 -15.65 -4.69 6.13
CA ARG A 569 -16.83 -5.35 6.69
C ARG A 569 -17.10 -6.67 6.01
N PHE A 570 -17.74 -7.59 6.73
CA PHE A 570 -18.25 -8.81 6.11
C PHE A 570 -19.45 -8.47 5.24
N THR A 571 -19.54 -9.04 4.05
CA THR A 571 -20.74 -8.89 3.23
C THR A 571 -21.81 -9.85 3.70
N THR A 572 -23.05 -9.37 3.63
CA THR A 572 -24.20 -10.19 4.01
C THR A 572 -24.58 -11.08 2.84
N VAL A 573 -24.47 -12.40 3.03
CA VAL A 573 -24.98 -13.41 2.09
C VAL A 573 -26.20 -14.08 2.71
N GLN A 574 -27.33 -14.05 2.00
CA GLN A 574 -28.57 -14.71 2.40
C GLN A 574 -29.09 -15.56 1.27
N THR A 575 -29.44 -16.81 1.54
CA THR A 575 -30.12 -17.67 0.58
C THR A 575 -31.51 -18.03 1.10
N GLU A 576 -32.54 -17.73 0.30
CA GLU A 576 -33.93 -18.13 0.55
C GLU A 576 -34.45 -19.01 -0.59
N THR A 577 -35.55 -19.72 -0.38
CA THR A 577 -36.16 -20.55 -1.43
C THR A 577 -37.48 -19.95 -1.92
N ILE A 578 -37.64 -19.87 -3.24
CA ILE A 578 -38.88 -19.46 -3.91
C ILE A 578 -39.45 -20.65 -4.68
N THR A 579 -40.77 -20.83 -4.62
CA THR A 579 -41.50 -21.89 -5.33
C THR A 579 -42.23 -21.34 -6.56
N ASP A 580 -42.86 -22.22 -7.33
CA ASP A 580 -43.68 -21.87 -8.50
C ASP A 580 -44.83 -20.90 -8.18
N THR A 581 -45.30 -20.88 -6.93
CA THR A 581 -46.31 -19.92 -6.44
C THR A 581 -45.81 -18.49 -6.19
N GLY A 582 -44.53 -18.22 -6.45
CA GLY A 582 -43.89 -16.92 -6.16
C GLY A 582 -43.56 -16.71 -4.67
N GLY A 583 -43.12 -15.50 -4.34
CA GLY A 583 -42.71 -15.11 -2.99
C GLY A 583 -41.82 -13.86 -2.98
N THR A 584 -41.36 -13.44 -1.81
CA THR A 584 -40.47 -12.29 -1.67
C THR A 584 -39.23 -12.69 -0.89
N VAL A 585 -38.07 -12.36 -1.44
CA VAL A 585 -36.78 -12.43 -0.75
C VAL A 585 -36.44 -11.04 -0.24
N THR A 586 -36.14 -10.91 1.05
CA THR A 586 -35.77 -9.62 1.65
C THR A 586 -34.38 -9.75 2.24
N ALA A 587 -33.49 -8.85 1.85
CA ALA A 587 -32.14 -8.73 2.37
C ALA A 587 -32.14 -8.59 3.90
N PRO A 588 -31.08 -9.00 4.62
CA PRO A 588 -31.14 -9.05 6.08
C PRO A 588 -31.20 -7.69 6.77
N ASP A 589 -30.75 -6.63 6.11
CA ASP A 589 -30.91 -5.23 6.52
C ASP A 589 -32.36 -4.74 6.36
N GLY A 590 -33.15 -5.38 5.49
CA GLY A 590 -34.52 -5.02 5.15
C GLY A 590 -34.63 -3.98 4.02
N ASP A 591 -33.51 -3.48 3.51
CA ASP A 591 -33.46 -2.35 2.58
C ASP A 591 -33.72 -2.81 1.14
N ILE A 592 -33.36 -4.04 0.80
CA ILE A 592 -33.57 -4.61 -0.53
C ILE A 592 -34.57 -5.77 -0.45
N SER A 593 -35.59 -5.74 -1.29
CA SER A 593 -36.51 -6.88 -1.46
C SER A 593 -36.84 -7.16 -2.91
N VAL A 594 -36.96 -8.44 -3.24
CA VAL A 594 -37.24 -8.96 -4.58
C VAL A 594 -38.48 -9.82 -4.52
N GLU A 595 -39.53 -9.39 -5.21
CA GLU A 595 -40.79 -10.12 -5.36
C GLU A 595 -40.79 -10.91 -6.67
N PHE A 596 -40.98 -12.21 -6.52
CA PHE A 596 -41.21 -13.19 -7.59
C PHE A 596 -42.72 -13.38 -7.75
N PRO A 597 -43.32 -12.99 -8.89
CA PRO A 597 -44.73 -13.23 -9.13
C PRO A 597 -45.04 -14.73 -9.30
N ASP A 598 -46.31 -15.09 -9.15
CA ASP A 598 -46.81 -16.45 -9.40
C ASP A 598 -46.44 -16.91 -10.82
N GLY A 599 -45.79 -18.08 -10.93
CA GLY A 599 -45.29 -18.62 -12.19
C GLY A 599 -43.97 -18.01 -12.70
N ALA A 600 -43.28 -17.15 -11.94
CA ALA A 600 -41.97 -16.61 -12.33
C ALA A 600 -40.92 -17.71 -12.51
N VAL A 601 -41.01 -18.77 -11.71
CA VAL A 601 -40.15 -19.97 -11.75
C VAL A 601 -41.01 -21.22 -11.92
N SER A 602 -40.47 -22.25 -12.58
CA SER A 602 -41.20 -23.50 -12.87
C SER A 602 -41.00 -24.61 -11.82
N ASP A 603 -40.03 -24.45 -10.92
CA ASP A 603 -39.72 -25.36 -9.82
C ASP A 603 -39.17 -24.56 -8.63
N THR A 604 -38.83 -25.22 -7.52
CA THR A 604 -38.24 -24.58 -6.35
C THR A 604 -36.82 -24.11 -6.65
N VAL A 605 -36.56 -22.83 -6.43
CA VAL A 605 -35.26 -22.19 -6.65
C VAL A 605 -34.68 -21.67 -5.34
N ALA A 606 -33.37 -21.69 -5.21
CA ALA A 606 -32.63 -20.95 -4.20
C ALA A 606 -32.28 -19.59 -4.77
N VAL A 607 -32.62 -18.53 -4.06
CA VAL A 607 -32.28 -17.14 -4.37
C VAL A 607 -31.22 -16.71 -3.37
N THR A 608 -30.02 -16.45 -3.85
CA THR A 608 -28.91 -15.93 -3.06
C THR A 608 -28.79 -14.44 -3.28
N TYR A 609 -28.93 -13.67 -2.22
CA TYR A 609 -28.63 -12.24 -2.16
C TYR A 609 -27.26 -12.06 -1.54
N THR A 610 -26.40 -11.31 -2.22
CA THR A 610 -25.09 -10.91 -1.71
C THR A 610 -25.00 -9.40 -1.77
N ALA A 611 -24.95 -8.75 -0.60
CA ALA A 611 -24.76 -7.30 -0.54
C ALA A 611 -23.33 -6.93 -0.96
N PHE A 612 -23.21 -5.91 -1.82
CA PHE A 612 -21.94 -5.28 -2.15
C PHE A 612 -21.92 -3.85 -1.71
N TYR A 613 -20.83 -3.53 -1.06
CA TYR A 613 -20.62 -2.24 -0.44
C TYR A 613 -19.81 -1.30 -1.33
N VAL A 614 -19.07 -1.84 -2.29
CA VAL A 614 -18.69 -1.21 -3.57
C VAL A 614 -18.93 -2.29 -4.61
N PRO A 615 -19.47 -1.95 -5.79
CA PRO A 615 -19.66 -2.93 -6.85
C PRO A 615 -18.31 -3.58 -7.23
N PRO A 616 -18.25 -4.92 -7.35
CA PRO A 616 -17.10 -5.63 -7.90
C PRO A 616 -16.54 -5.00 -9.19
N HIS A 617 -17.41 -4.43 -10.02
CA HIS A 617 -17.00 -3.65 -11.19
C HIS A 617 -17.11 -2.14 -10.92
N PRO A 618 -16.01 -1.42 -10.67
CA PRO A 618 -16.08 -0.01 -10.32
C PRO A 618 -16.78 0.82 -11.43
N PRO A 619 -17.60 1.83 -11.07
CA PRO A 619 -18.24 2.69 -12.06
C PRO A 619 -17.20 3.46 -12.86
N THR A 620 -17.51 3.75 -14.13
CA THR A 620 -16.67 4.66 -14.93
C THR A 620 -16.73 6.08 -14.40
N SER A 621 -15.81 6.96 -14.82
CA SER A 621 -15.77 8.39 -14.46
C SER A 621 -17.02 9.21 -14.83
N THR A 622 -18.04 8.58 -15.41
CA THR A 622 -19.34 9.19 -15.74
C THR A 622 -20.35 9.07 -14.58
N PHE A 623 -20.12 8.14 -13.65
CA PHE A 623 -21.03 7.83 -12.56
C PHE A 623 -20.30 7.85 -11.21
N ALA A 624 -21.01 8.32 -10.20
CA ALA A 624 -20.64 8.15 -8.81
C ALA A 624 -21.47 7.02 -8.21
N PHE A 625 -20.85 6.23 -7.35
CA PHE A 625 -21.52 5.14 -6.65
C PHE A 625 -22.25 5.65 -5.40
N ALA A 626 -23.50 5.22 -5.21
CA ALA A 626 -24.38 5.66 -4.12
C ALA A 626 -24.53 4.58 -3.01
N ASN A 627 -23.42 3.92 -2.67
CA ASN A 627 -23.25 2.96 -1.56
C ASN A 627 -24.16 1.71 -1.53
N ILE A 628 -24.97 1.49 -2.56
CA ILE A 628 -25.85 0.32 -2.69
C ILE A 628 -25.44 -0.48 -3.92
N ALA A 629 -24.83 -1.63 -3.72
CA ALA A 629 -24.65 -2.65 -4.76
C ALA A 629 -25.00 -4.03 -4.20
N PHE A 630 -25.34 -4.97 -5.06
CA PHE A 630 -25.64 -6.35 -4.66
C PHE A 630 -25.67 -7.25 -5.88
N VAL A 631 -25.49 -8.56 -5.68
CA VAL A 631 -25.83 -9.58 -6.67
C VAL A 631 -27.02 -10.36 -6.16
N LEU A 632 -27.88 -10.73 -7.11
CA LEU A 632 -28.91 -11.76 -6.93
C LEU A 632 -28.54 -12.93 -7.83
N GLU A 633 -28.40 -14.11 -7.26
CA GLU A 633 -28.24 -15.36 -8.00
C GLU A 633 -29.44 -16.26 -7.74
N VAL A 634 -29.91 -16.96 -8.76
CA VAL A 634 -31.02 -17.89 -8.62
C VAL A 634 -30.65 -19.21 -9.25
N ALA A 635 -30.70 -20.29 -8.48
CA ALA A 635 -30.41 -21.63 -8.97
C ALA A 635 -31.55 -22.59 -8.63
N GLU A 636 -31.85 -23.52 -9.54
CA GLU A 636 -32.77 -24.62 -9.22
C GLU A 636 -32.23 -25.46 -8.06
N VAL A 637 -33.03 -25.70 -7.03
CA VAL A 637 -32.59 -26.49 -5.86
C VAL A 637 -32.29 -27.94 -6.24
N SER A 638 -32.98 -28.47 -7.25
CA SER A 638 -32.87 -29.88 -7.65
C SER A 638 -31.64 -30.17 -8.50
N SER A 639 -31.21 -29.23 -9.34
CA SER A 639 -30.14 -29.41 -10.33
C SER A 639 -28.90 -28.55 -10.07
N GLY A 640 -29.03 -27.45 -9.32
CA GLY A 640 -28.02 -26.41 -9.16
C GLY A 640 -27.82 -25.55 -10.41
N GLU A 641 -28.67 -25.69 -11.44
CA GLU A 641 -28.58 -24.90 -12.65
C GLU A 641 -29.01 -23.44 -12.39
N GLN A 642 -28.18 -22.49 -12.83
CA GLN A 642 -28.46 -21.05 -12.70
C GLN A 642 -29.58 -20.63 -13.63
N ILE A 643 -30.56 -19.90 -13.09
CA ILE A 643 -31.69 -19.33 -13.80
C ILE A 643 -31.41 -17.85 -14.01
N THR A 644 -31.19 -17.47 -15.27
CA THR A 644 -30.88 -16.09 -15.65
C THR A 644 -32.02 -15.40 -16.40
N THR A 645 -33.14 -16.10 -16.65
CA THR A 645 -34.31 -15.58 -17.37
C THR A 645 -35.60 -16.04 -16.72
N PHE A 646 -36.58 -15.15 -16.61
CA PHE A 646 -37.86 -15.41 -15.95
C PHE A 646 -39.02 -15.28 -16.94
N ALA A 647 -40.10 -16.03 -16.69
CA ALA A 647 -41.30 -15.97 -17.53
C ALA A 647 -42.02 -14.62 -17.39
N GLU A 648 -41.90 -13.99 -16.22
CA GLU A 648 -42.46 -12.69 -15.87
C GLU A 648 -41.36 -11.84 -15.19
N PRO A 649 -41.36 -10.51 -15.37
CA PRO A 649 -40.38 -9.65 -14.73
C PRO A 649 -40.55 -9.65 -13.20
N LEU A 650 -39.43 -9.58 -12.48
CA LEU A 650 -39.39 -9.53 -11.02
C LEU A 650 -39.53 -8.08 -10.56
N THR A 651 -40.11 -7.86 -9.38
CA THR A 651 -40.19 -6.51 -8.79
C THR A 651 -39.14 -6.37 -7.71
N LEU A 652 -38.23 -5.42 -7.88
CA LEU A 652 -37.17 -5.09 -6.94
C LEU A 652 -37.50 -3.77 -6.26
N THR A 653 -37.47 -3.76 -4.93
CA THR A 653 -37.58 -2.57 -4.10
C THR A 653 -36.24 -2.32 -3.41
N ILE A 654 -35.81 -1.06 -3.46
CA ILE A 654 -34.66 -0.54 -2.74
C ILE A 654 -35.16 0.62 -1.87
N ASP A 655 -35.24 0.38 -0.57
CA ASP A 655 -35.38 1.42 0.45
C ASP A 655 -33.95 1.89 0.80
N TYR A 656 -33.74 3.20 0.97
CA TYR A 656 -32.44 3.81 1.26
C TYR A 656 -32.57 4.98 2.23
N THR A 657 -31.45 5.53 2.67
CA THR A 657 -31.38 6.77 3.45
C THR A 657 -30.51 7.82 2.74
N ASP A 658 -30.67 9.10 3.09
CA ASP A 658 -29.80 10.16 2.55
C ASP A 658 -28.31 9.92 2.89
N GLY A 659 -28.06 9.23 4.02
CA GLY A 659 -26.72 8.81 4.43
C GLY A 659 -26.13 7.74 3.51
N ASP A 660 -26.96 6.84 2.98
CA ASP A 660 -26.52 5.77 2.08
C ASP A 660 -26.08 6.32 0.72
N LEU A 661 -26.62 7.46 0.30
CA LEU A 661 -26.29 8.02 -1.01
C LEU A 661 -24.88 8.59 -1.12
N ASN A 662 -24.04 8.55 -0.07
CA ASN A 662 -22.67 9.08 -0.09
C ASN A 662 -22.59 10.53 -0.68
N GLY A 663 -23.53 11.38 -0.26
CA GLY A 663 -23.63 12.76 -0.74
C GLY A 663 -24.05 12.92 -2.21
N GLN A 664 -24.46 11.84 -2.88
CA GLN A 664 -24.93 11.89 -4.27
C GLN A 664 -26.30 12.54 -4.39
N ASP A 665 -26.50 13.17 -5.55
CA ASP A 665 -27.77 13.81 -5.89
C ASP A 665 -28.83 12.73 -6.19
N GLU A 666 -29.84 12.68 -5.32
CA GLU A 666 -30.97 11.77 -5.42
C GLU A 666 -31.75 11.95 -6.73
N ASP A 667 -31.73 13.14 -7.33
CA ASP A 667 -32.37 13.41 -8.62
C ASP A 667 -31.73 12.66 -9.79
N LEU A 668 -30.51 12.17 -9.62
CA LEU A 668 -29.70 11.56 -10.67
C LEU A 668 -29.42 10.08 -10.43
N LEU A 669 -30.03 9.49 -9.40
CA LEU A 669 -29.90 8.07 -9.09
C LEU A 669 -30.58 7.20 -10.14
N GLU A 670 -29.85 6.20 -10.61
CA GLU A 670 -30.32 5.16 -11.51
C GLU A 670 -29.83 3.81 -10.96
N LEU A 671 -30.75 2.84 -10.80
CA LEU A 671 -30.32 1.45 -10.65
C LEU A 671 -29.76 0.98 -11.99
N ARG A 672 -28.55 0.44 -11.96
CA ARG A 672 -27.85 -0.12 -13.11
C ARG A 672 -27.41 -1.53 -12.80
N TYR A 673 -27.19 -2.31 -13.84
CA TYR A 673 -26.62 -3.64 -13.72
C TYR A 673 -25.39 -3.80 -14.62
N TRP A 674 -24.49 -4.70 -14.24
CA TRP A 674 -23.32 -5.03 -15.03
C TRP A 674 -23.63 -6.12 -16.06
N ASN A 675 -23.43 -5.82 -17.34
CA ASN A 675 -23.69 -6.77 -18.43
C ASN A 675 -22.44 -7.58 -18.88
N GLY A 676 -21.37 -7.55 -18.10
CA GLY A 676 -20.06 -8.12 -18.44
C GLY A 676 -19.10 -7.14 -19.13
N SER A 677 -19.55 -5.92 -19.46
CA SER A 677 -18.70 -4.89 -20.10
C SER A 677 -18.97 -3.46 -19.65
N ALA A 678 -20.19 -3.14 -19.25
CA ALA A 678 -20.58 -1.81 -18.82
C ALA A 678 -21.80 -1.84 -17.88
N TRP A 679 -21.93 -0.78 -17.08
CA TRP A 679 -23.11 -0.47 -16.28
C TRP A 679 -24.25 0.04 -17.16
N VAL A 680 -25.31 -0.73 -17.30
CA VAL A 680 -26.45 -0.45 -18.19
C VAL A 680 -27.80 -0.47 -17.45
N THR A 681 -28.84 -0.01 -18.13
CA THR A 681 -30.23 0.04 -17.59
C THR A 681 -31.21 -0.80 -18.42
N ASP A 682 -30.72 -1.54 -19.43
CA ASP A 682 -31.57 -2.29 -20.37
C ASP A 682 -32.30 -3.44 -19.67
N GLY A 683 -33.63 -3.42 -19.63
CA GLY A 683 -34.41 -4.43 -18.89
C GLY A 683 -34.78 -4.00 -17.46
N ILE A 684 -34.31 -2.83 -17.00
CA ILE A 684 -34.78 -2.17 -15.77
C ILE A 684 -35.87 -1.16 -16.13
N THR A 685 -37.05 -1.29 -15.55
CA THR A 685 -38.14 -0.29 -15.69
C THR A 685 -38.49 0.27 -14.31
N VAL A 686 -38.35 1.59 -14.13
CA VAL A 686 -38.74 2.27 -12.89
C VAL A 686 -40.26 2.29 -12.77
N VAL A 687 -40.77 1.68 -11.70
CA VAL A 687 -42.19 1.68 -11.32
C VAL A 687 -42.49 2.88 -10.43
N GLU A 688 -41.61 3.15 -9.46
CA GLU A 688 -41.75 4.23 -8.48
C GLU A 688 -40.37 4.72 -8.05
N HIS A 689 -40.23 6.03 -7.84
CA HIS A 689 -39.08 6.64 -7.17
C HIS A 689 -39.62 7.71 -6.20
N ASP A 690 -39.92 7.27 -4.98
CA ASP A 690 -40.43 8.11 -3.90
C ASP A 690 -39.25 8.68 -3.10
N LYS A 691 -38.85 9.89 -3.46
CA LYS A 691 -37.74 10.65 -2.84
C LYS A 691 -38.07 11.24 -1.47
N VAL A 692 -39.33 11.18 -1.04
CA VAL A 692 -39.72 11.66 0.30
C VAL A 692 -39.53 10.55 1.32
N ASN A 693 -39.77 9.31 0.90
CA ASN A 693 -39.61 8.12 1.73
C ASN A 693 -38.37 7.29 1.34
N ASN A 694 -37.50 7.84 0.48
CA ASN A 694 -36.26 7.25 0.01
C ASN A 694 -36.43 5.82 -0.49
N ARG A 695 -37.31 5.65 -1.47
CA ARG A 695 -37.71 4.33 -2.00
C ARG A 695 -37.68 4.31 -3.51
N LEU A 696 -36.99 3.33 -4.08
CA LEU A 696 -36.93 3.06 -5.52
C LEU A 696 -37.53 1.66 -5.78
N VAL A 697 -38.57 1.60 -6.61
CA VAL A 697 -39.19 0.34 -7.06
C VAL A 697 -39.00 0.20 -8.56
N VAL A 698 -38.45 -0.92 -8.99
CA VAL A 698 -38.18 -1.23 -10.40
C VAL A 698 -38.65 -2.63 -10.74
N THR A 699 -38.92 -2.89 -12.02
CA THR A 699 -39.00 -4.25 -12.55
C THR A 699 -37.71 -4.63 -13.26
N ILE A 700 -37.23 -5.85 -13.06
CA ILE A 700 -36.03 -6.42 -13.69
C ILE A 700 -36.37 -7.72 -14.41
N ASP A 701 -35.64 -8.03 -15.49
CA ASP A 701 -35.82 -9.25 -16.31
C ASP A 701 -34.56 -10.14 -16.38
N HIS A 702 -33.51 -9.77 -15.66
CA HIS A 702 -32.23 -10.48 -15.56
C HIS A 702 -31.70 -10.40 -14.13
N LEU A 703 -30.77 -11.29 -13.80
CA LEU A 703 -30.10 -11.35 -12.51
C LEU A 703 -28.60 -11.30 -12.72
N THR A 704 -27.95 -10.36 -12.04
CA THR A 704 -26.52 -10.08 -12.13
C THR A 704 -26.13 -9.17 -10.97
N GLU A 705 -24.98 -8.51 -11.08
CA GLU A 705 -24.57 -7.41 -10.23
C GLU A 705 -25.36 -6.14 -10.54
N PHE A 706 -25.98 -5.59 -9.51
CA PHE A 706 -26.70 -4.33 -9.50
C PHE A 706 -25.93 -3.30 -8.66
N ALA A 707 -26.02 -2.03 -9.07
CA ALA A 707 -25.53 -0.90 -8.30
C ALA A 707 -26.43 0.32 -8.50
N LEU A 708 -26.67 1.06 -7.42
CA LEU A 708 -27.29 2.36 -7.46
C LEU A 708 -26.21 3.40 -7.77
N LEU A 709 -26.32 4.03 -8.95
CA LEU A 709 -25.34 4.97 -9.47
C LEU A 709 -25.97 6.33 -9.71
N SER A 710 -25.28 7.39 -9.31
CA SER A 710 -25.67 8.76 -9.64
C SER A 710 -24.83 9.28 -10.80
N LYS A 711 -25.45 9.94 -11.77
CA LYS A 711 -24.69 10.66 -12.81
C LYS A 711 -23.99 11.86 -12.17
N TYR A 712 -22.70 12.07 -12.47
CA TYR A 712 -22.06 13.32 -12.07
C TYR A 712 -22.82 14.51 -12.66
N ARG A 713 -23.24 15.47 -11.83
CA ARG A 713 -23.48 16.82 -12.33
C ARG A 713 -22.11 17.36 -12.75
N LEU A 714 -21.84 17.36 -14.05
CA LEU A 714 -20.79 18.19 -14.63
C LEU A 714 -21.14 19.65 -14.34
N HIS A 715 -20.82 20.12 -13.13
CA HIS A 715 -20.57 21.53 -12.89
C HIS A 715 -19.26 21.79 -13.60
N LEU A 716 -19.34 22.11 -14.89
CA LEU A 716 -18.30 22.94 -15.49
C LEU A 716 -18.16 24.13 -14.56
N PRO A 717 -17.02 24.30 -13.85
CA PRO A 717 -16.81 25.51 -13.10
C PRO A 717 -17.00 26.64 -14.10
N LEU A 718 -17.83 27.61 -13.75
CA LEU A 718 -18.07 28.82 -14.53
C LEU A 718 -16.82 29.74 -14.51
N VAL A 719 -15.62 29.16 -14.53
CA VAL A 719 -14.29 29.77 -14.47
C VAL A 719 -13.50 29.40 -15.73
N LEU A 720 -14.17 29.38 -16.88
CA LEU A 720 -13.55 29.50 -18.20
C LEU A 720 -14.21 30.65 -18.98
N ARG A 721 -14.23 31.83 -18.35
CA ARG A 721 -14.34 33.14 -19.03
C ARG A 721 -13.55 34.17 -18.22
N ASN A 722 -12.34 34.47 -18.71
CA ASN A 722 -11.32 35.39 -18.14
C ASN A 722 -10.62 34.75 -16.92
N PHE A 723 -9.33 34.40 -16.95
CA PHE A 723 -8.16 34.99 -17.58
C PHE A 723 -7.14 33.92 -17.98
#